data_AF-A0A1Y3N669-F1
#
_entry.id   AF-A0A1Y3N669-F1
#
_cell.length_a   1.000
_cell.length_b   1.000
_cell.length_c   1.000
_cell.angle_alpha   90.00
_cell.angle_beta   90.00
_cell.angle_gamma   90.00
#
_symmetry.space_group_name_H-M   'P 1'
#
loop_
_entity.id
_entity.type
_entity.pdbx_description
1 polymer ?
#
loop_
_entity_poly.entity_id
_entity_poly.type
_entity_poly.pdbx_seq_one_letter_code
_entity_poly.pdbx_strand_id
1 'polypeptide(L)'
;MKLRKFSNLFLRMVFIFYLFVTAYTANKQRIKIGVKESDMSTIVKQMNLDEYKNYLNNYFIERTKDNEELNKYELDLYDYPYPIDRTGRSTALTFMINLCRKHLPNRDYDLLVLDDRILFNEIALMESEWVLQHNHYKHPSLELFHDLSKYISKKDLEIHDPKIVSGGIFEDNIIGIPYEFDFDVMYYRNREVNSKAYNDTQLLVDHMENNTWDELLNQMSINSQPLNISLADDSSTLNFVIEYTSNYYNLSSEYDPNYIKLFYNDTAYEYYPKIRNFVVSISKNSDPKNTALTSREELFENFVDNTTTFFKARASHSIFFKDEMLNSDILLTLPPKYQSATTHSYLVANKFSKIDPEILAKVALLLTDKDTQLFRAEKICSIPTFDFTKKDSDPVIQTYCSNNPVICNAIDKMKKLYIRDIFKSDYMTAFYEIICFMPIKFKNYFIDPTDLELIRKSFINMNEFITSDLGVFGILSLIIISLTIIIFIYINIMTYKFKEHPYIKVISPIFCNLIVLGCIINLIKIIKYFPPFSIGKIKVILILETIGTNLIYIPMFAVAYRIFRIYKTKTLMSFALNNKHLLIGVLVIINIAVIYRVIIVFTERFYYLSVGSVNISRIPVGNYTNINTYNNYYQIYFTTIVSMTFLKYYIYNTKYILLLIYIYLFIYLFILI
;
A
#
# COMPACT_ATOMS: atom_id res chain seq x y z
N MET A 1 -50.35 53.98 0.48
CA MET A 1 -49.61 53.58 -0.76
C MET A 1 -48.18 54.12 -0.82
N LYS A 2 -47.88 55.38 -0.43
CA LYS A 2 -46.51 55.96 -0.46
C LYS A 2 -45.49 55.28 0.49
N LEU A 3 -45.87 54.90 1.71
CA LEU A 3 -44.99 54.23 2.68
C LEU A 3 -44.48 52.85 2.20
N ARG A 4 -45.31 52.09 1.47
CA ARG A 4 -44.95 50.76 0.94
C ARG A 4 -43.93 50.85 -0.20
N LYS A 5 -43.99 51.92 -1.01
CA LYS A 5 -42.98 52.20 -2.04
C LYS A 5 -41.63 52.62 -1.44
N PHE A 6 -41.65 53.42 -0.38
CA PHE A 6 -40.42 53.86 0.29
C PHE A 6 -39.71 52.70 1.01
N SER A 7 -40.46 51.83 1.69
CA SER A 7 -39.94 50.60 2.31
C SER A 7 -39.27 49.66 1.30
N ASN A 8 -39.90 49.43 0.13
CA ASN A 8 -39.31 48.59 -0.93
C ASN A 8 -38.05 49.21 -1.55
N LEU A 9 -37.97 50.55 -1.67
CA LEU A 9 -36.79 51.22 -2.21
C LEU A 9 -35.62 51.14 -1.21
N PHE A 10 -35.90 51.34 0.08
CA PHE A 10 -34.92 51.24 1.16
C PHE A 10 -34.37 49.82 1.29
N LEU A 11 -35.23 48.79 1.27
CA LEU A 11 -34.80 47.39 1.27
C LEU A 11 -33.92 47.03 0.06
N ARG A 12 -34.22 47.56 -1.12
CA ARG A 12 -33.37 47.37 -2.31
C ARG A 12 -32.01 48.05 -2.15
N MET A 13 -31.95 49.26 -1.61
CA MET A 13 -30.67 49.93 -1.36
C MET A 13 -29.84 49.22 -0.28
N VAL A 14 -30.46 48.75 0.80
CA VAL A 14 -29.78 47.95 1.83
C VAL A 14 -29.27 46.63 1.25
N PHE A 15 -30.04 45.98 0.38
CA PHE A 15 -29.61 44.74 -0.28
C PHE A 15 -28.46 44.98 -1.28
N ILE A 16 -28.50 46.06 -2.07
CA ILE A 16 -27.41 46.44 -2.98
C ILE A 16 -26.16 46.82 -2.18
N PHE A 17 -26.30 47.57 -1.09
CA PHE A 17 -25.18 47.91 -0.21
C PHE A 17 -24.61 46.67 0.47
N TYR A 18 -25.47 45.75 0.95
CA TYR A 18 -25.04 44.47 1.49
C TYR A 18 -24.28 43.64 0.44
N LEU A 19 -24.80 43.54 -0.79
CA LEU A 19 -24.11 42.87 -1.90
C LEU A 19 -22.76 43.53 -2.22
N PHE A 20 -22.71 44.86 -2.25
CA PHE A 20 -21.49 45.62 -2.52
C PHE A 20 -20.45 45.44 -1.41
N VAL A 21 -20.88 45.48 -0.15
CA VAL A 21 -20.00 45.20 1.01
C VAL A 21 -19.52 43.76 0.96
N THR A 22 -20.40 42.78 0.72
CA THR A 22 -19.99 41.35 0.63
C THR A 22 -19.07 41.08 -0.57
N ALA A 23 -19.24 41.80 -1.68
CA ALA A 23 -18.36 41.69 -2.84
C ALA A 23 -17.00 42.37 -2.60
N TYR A 24 -16.99 43.50 -1.89
CA TYR A 24 -15.76 44.24 -1.55
C TYR A 24 -14.98 43.58 -0.41
N THR A 25 -15.65 42.87 0.49
CA THR A 25 -15.04 42.08 1.58
C THR A 25 -14.99 40.59 1.28
N ALA A 26 -15.09 40.18 0.00
CA ALA A 26 -14.91 38.79 -0.38
C ALA A 26 -13.43 38.42 -0.18
N ASN A 27 -13.10 38.00 1.05
CA ASN A 27 -11.78 37.47 1.36
C ASN A 27 -11.50 36.30 0.41
N LYS A 28 -10.28 36.29 -0.14
CA LYS A 28 -9.82 35.16 -0.95
C LYS A 28 -10.01 33.86 -0.16
N GLN A 29 -10.48 32.84 -0.86
CA GLN A 29 -10.65 31.53 -0.24
C GLN A 29 -9.28 30.87 -0.08
N ARG A 30 -8.96 30.42 1.14
CA ARG A 30 -7.69 29.74 1.43
C ARG A 30 -7.74 28.29 1.00
N ILE A 31 -6.72 27.87 0.25
CA ILE A 31 -6.42 26.46 -0.04
C ILE A 31 -5.37 26.00 0.97
N LYS A 32 -5.76 25.06 1.83
CA LYS A 32 -4.87 24.53 2.86
C LYS A 32 -4.03 23.38 2.29
N ILE A 33 -2.72 23.54 2.31
CA ILE A 33 -1.77 22.54 1.83
C ILE A 33 -1.04 21.96 3.03
N GLY A 34 -1.25 20.66 3.28
CA GLY A 34 -0.48 19.95 4.30
C GLY A 34 0.88 19.50 3.76
N VAL A 35 1.95 19.76 4.51
CA VAL A 35 3.31 19.30 4.22
C VAL A 35 3.89 18.62 5.45
N LYS A 36 4.79 17.64 5.25
CA LYS A 36 5.44 16.95 6.36
C LYS A 36 6.29 17.93 7.15
N GLU A 37 6.15 17.97 8.48
CA GLU A 37 7.09 18.71 9.32
C GLU A 37 8.52 18.19 9.07
N SER A 38 9.47 19.12 8.92
CA SER A 38 10.88 18.77 8.74
C SER A 38 11.40 17.93 9.91
N ASP A 39 12.29 16.99 9.61
CA ASP A 39 13.00 16.18 10.59
C ASP A 39 14.10 16.95 11.35
N MET A 40 14.29 18.23 11.04
CA MET A 40 15.11 19.21 11.74
C MET A 40 14.30 20.47 12.08
N SER A 41 13.10 20.26 12.65
CA SER A 41 12.11 21.32 12.78
C SER A 41 12.51 22.48 13.70
N THR A 42 13.42 22.28 14.66
CA THR A 42 13.91 23.38 15.53
C THR A 42 14.80 24.32 14.72
N ILE A 43 15.71 23.77 13.92
CA ILE A 43 16.57 24.53 13.01
C ILE A 43 15.74 25.22 11.93
N VAL A 44 14.77 24.53 11.32
CA VAL A 44 13.90 25.15 10.29
C VAL A 44 13.05 26.28 10.86
N LYS A 45 12.55 26.17 12.10
CA LYS A 45 11.84 27.27 12.77
C LYS A 45 12.73 28.50 12.94
N GLN A 46 14.04 28.31 13.15
CA GLN A 46 15.01 29.41 13.19
C GLN A 46 15.26 30.03 11.81
N MET A 47 15.16 29.24 10.72
CA MET A 47 15.26 29.70 9.32
C MET A 47 13.95 30.28 8.74
N ASN A 48 12.99 30.65 9.60
CA ASN A 48 11.76 31.36 9.24
C ASN A 48 10.88 30.63 8.21
N LEU A 49 10.31 29.49 8.60
CA LEU A 49 9.35 28.70 7.81
C LEU A 49 8.19 29.56 7.26
N ASP A 50 7.77 30.61 8.00
CA ASP A 50 6.76 31.58 7.56
C ASP A 50 7.17 32.33 6.29
N GLU A 51 8.47 32.54 6.07
CA GLU A 51 9.00 33.16 4.86
C GLU A 51 8.75 32.30 3.63
N TYR A 52 8.98 30.99 3.73
CA TYR A 52 8.66 30.05 2.63
C TYR A 52 7.16 30.04 2.31
N LYS A 53 6.30 30.02 3.34
CA LYS A 53 4.84 30.08 3.15
C LYS A 53 4.45 31.34 2.40
N ASN A 54 5.03 32.48 2.79
CA ASN A 54 4.80 33.76 2.14
C ASN A 54 5.34 33.78 0.71
N TYR A 55 6.54 33.24 0.46
CA TYR A 55 7.13 33.16 -0.88
C TYR A 55 6.26 32.36 -1.84
N LEU A 56 5.82 31.17 -1.45
CA LEU A 56 5.01 30.33 -2.32
C LEU A 56 3.63 30.95 -2.57
N ASN A 57 3.00 31.51 -1.53
CA ASN A 57 1.71 32.20 -1.70
C ASN A 57 1.82 33.45 -2.58
N ASN A 58 2.86 34.27 -2.40
CA ASN A 58 3.07 35.46 -3.22
C ASN A 58 3.34 35.09 -4.68
N TYR A 59 4.16 34.05 -4.92
CA TYR A 59 4.39 33.51 -6.24
C TYR A 59 3.09 33.03 -6.90
N PHE A 60 2.25 32.31 -6.15
CA PHE A 60 0.95 31.86 -6.60
C PHE A 60 0.01 33.02 -6.95
N ILE A 61 -0.09 34.03 -6.09
CA ILE A 61 -0.94 35.21 -6.31
C ILE A 61 -0.51 35.96 -7.57
N GLU A 62 0.79 36.15 -7.77
CA GLU A 62 1.31 36.84 -8.95
C GLU A 62 1.05 36.03 -10.24
N ARG A 63 1.27 34.72 -10.20
CA ARG A 63 1.01 33.82 -11.35
C ARG A 63 -0.46 33.72 -11.72
N THR A 64 -1.35 33.90 -10.75
CA THR A 64 -2.79 33.71 -10.95
C THR A 64 -3.57 35.00 -11.08
N LYS A 65 -2.94 36.18 -10.98
CA LYS A 65 -3.62 37.49 -10.97
C LYS A 65 -4.60 37.68 -12.15
N ASP A 66 -4.22 37.22 -13.34
CA ASP A 66 -4.97 37.36 -14.58
C ASP A 66 -5.91 36.16 -14.85
N ASN A 67 -5.91 35.14 -13.99
CA ASN A 67 -6.78 33.97 -14.09
C ASN A 67 -8.05 34.19 -13.24
N GLU A 68 -9.19 34.43 -13.90
CA GLU A 68 -10.48 34.75 -13.25
C GLU A 68 -11.00 33.66 -12.28
N GLU A 69 -10.55 32.42 -12.44
CA GLU A 69 -10.92 31.32 -11.56
C GLU A 69 -9.98 31.25 -10.35
N LEU A 70 -8.67 31.29 -10.59
CA LEU A 70 -7.66 31.07 -9.56
C LEU A 70 -7.33 32.32 -8.73
N ASN A 71 -7.53 33.54 -9.26
CA ASN A 71 -7.21 34.78 -8.55
C ASN A 71 -8.02 35.01 -7.25
N LYS A 72 -9.11 34.25 -7.08
CA LYS A 72 -9.98 34.22 -5.90
C LYS A 72 -9.41 33.41 -4.74
N TYR A 73 -8.32 32.70 -4.96
CA TYR A 73 -7.70 31.82 -3.99
C TYR A 73 -6.36 32.36 -3.49
N GLU A 74 -5.98 31.93 -2.29
CA GLU A 74 -4.65 32.10 -1.71
C GLU A 74 -4.21 30.77 -1.08
N LEU A 75 -2.90 30.57 -0.94
CA LEU A 75 -2.32 29.35 -0.39
C LEU A 75 -1.98 29.53 1.08
N ASP A 76 -2.20 28.48 1.86
CA ASP A 76 -1.85 28.43 3.27
C ASP A 76 -1.24 27.07 3.59
N LEU A 77 0.03 27.06 4.04
CA LEU A 77 0.80 25.84 4.24
C LEU A 77 0.81 25.44 5.72
N TYR A 78 0.49 24.18 5.97
CA TYR A 78 0.38 23.60 7.30
C TYR A 78 1.32 22.42 7.45
N ASP A 79 2.10 22.43 8.52
CA ASP A 79 2.96 21.31 8.87
C ASP A 79 2.15 20.27 9.63
N TYR A 80 2.16 19.02 9.16
CA TYR A 80 1.63 17.92 9.95
C TYR A 80 2.76 17.25 10.75
N PRO A 81 2.54 16.97 12.04
CA PRO A 81 3.57 16.40 12.89
C PRO A 81 3.88 14.96 12.49
N TYR A 82 5.16 14.65 12.33
CA TYR A 82 5.68 13.31 12.14
C TYR A 82 6.73 13.04 13.22
N PRO A 83 6.30 12.71 14.46
CA PRO A 83 7.17 12.72 15.62
C PRO A 83 8.25 11.64 15.54
N ILE A 84 9.43 11.91 16.10
CA ILE A 84 10.48 10.89 16.18
C ILE A 84 10.09 9.85 17.24
N ASP A 85 10.22 8.57 16.90
CA ASP A 85 9.97 7.50 17.87
C ASP A 85 11.10 7.42 18.90
N ARG A 86 10.76 7.78 20.14
CA ARG A 86 11.62 7.60 21.32
C ARG A 86 11.13 6.47 22.24
N THR A 87 10.06 5.78 21.84
CA THR A 87 9.29 4.88 22.72
C THR A 87 9.19 3.44 22.19
N GLY A 88 9.77 3.14 21.03
CA GLY A 88 9.66 1.86 20.35
C GLY A 88 8.30 1.67 19.64
N ARG A 89 7.61 2.75 19.30
CA ARG A 89 6.31 2.74 18.61
C ARG A 89 6.44 3.17 17.16
N SER A 90 5.59 2.63 16.31
CA SER A 90 5.56 3.00 14.89
C SER A 90 5.05 4.43 14.71
N THR A 91 5.94 5.31 14.26
CA THR A 91 5.56 6.67 13.89
C THR A 91 4.74 6.65 12.62
N ALA A 92 5.17 5.86 11.63
CA ALA A 92 4.45 5.70 10.37
C ALA A 92 2.99 5.27 10.59
N LEU A 93 2.76 4.27 11.45
CA LEU A 93 1.41 3.80 11.78
C LEU A 93 0.57 4.90 12.43
N THR A 94 1.12 5.58 13.44
CA THR A 94 0.42 6.64 14.16
C THR A 94 0.05 7.79 13.22
N PHE A 95 0.98 8.18 12.35
CA PHE A 95 0.76 9.19 11.33
C PHE A 95 -0.37 8.79 10.38
N MET A 96 -0.32 7.59 9.79
CA MET A 96 -1.34 7.13 8.85
C MET A 96 -2.74 7.04 9.47
N ILE A 97 -2.84 6.53 10.71
CA ILE A 97 -4.09 6.49 11.46
C ILE A 97 -4.66 7.90 11.65
N ASN A 98 -3.84 8.85 12.12
CA ASN A 98 -4.26 10.22 12.36
C ASN A 98 -4.65 10.92 11.05
N LEU A 99 -3.87 10.70 9.98
CA LEU A 99 -4.16 11.27 8.67
C LEU A 99 -5.53 10.80 8.16
N CYS A 100 -5.76 9.49 8.17
CA CYS A 100 -6.98 8.89 7.63
C CYS A 100 -8.21 9.16 8.48
N ARG A 101 -8.09 9.14 9.82
CA ARG A 101 -9.26 9.19 10.72
C ARG A 101 -9.57 10.58 11.25
N LYS A 102 -8.58 11.46 11.31
CA LYS A 102 -8.73 12.79 11.90
C LYS A 102 -8.58 13.86 10.83
N HIS A 103 -7.42 13.96 10.20
CA HIS A 103 -7.09 15.14 9.41
C HIS A 103 -7.88 15.25 8.10
N LEU A 104 -7.93 14.18 7.31
CA LEU A 104 -8.64 14.21 6.03
C LEU A 104 -10.16 14.36 6.20
N PRO A 105 -10.85 13.57 7.04
CA PRO A 105 -12.30 13.72 7.23
C PRO A 105 -12.70 15.05 7.88
N ASN A 106 -11.87 15.61 8.77
CA ASN A 106 -12.12 16.92 9.39
C ASN A 106 -11.82 18.09 8.46
N ARG A 107 -11.28 17.83 7.27
CA ARG A 107 -10.94 18.86 6.26
C ARG A 107 -9.86 19.81 6.77
N ASP A 108 -8.88 19.26 7.48
CA ASP A 108 -7.74 20.04 7.94
C ASP A 108 -6.89 20.52 6.75
N TYR A 109 -6.88 19.74 5.66
CA TYR A 109 -6.15 20.01 4.43
C TYR A 109 -7.04 19.85 3.18
N ASP A 110 -6.83 20.69 2.18
CA ASP A 110 -7.44 20.58 0.85
C ASP A 110 -6.52 19.83 -0.12
N LEU A 111 -5.23 20.14 -0.07
CA LEU A 111 -4.14 19.43 -0.74
C LEU A 111 -3.15 18.89 0.30
N LEU A 112 -2.43 17.83 -0.04
CA LEU A 112 -1.44 17.23 0.84
C LEU A 112 -0.22 16.77 0.02
N VAL A 113 0.98 17.07 0.50
CA VAL A 113 2.22 16.52 -0.03
C VAL A 113 2.53 15.24 0.73
N LEU A 114 2.54 14.10 0.02
CA LEU A 114 2.73 12.77 0.58
C LEU A 114 3.92 12.05 -0.05
N ASP A 115 4.71 11.41 0.80
CA ASP A 115 5.80 10.50 0.42
C ASP A 115 5.25 9.25 -0.33
N ASP A 116 5.95 8.74 -1.35
CA ASP A 116 5.60 7.51 -2.10
C ASP A 116 5.49 6.27 -1.21
N ARG A 117 6.15 6.28 -0.05
CA ARG A 117 6.07 5.20 0.93
C ARG A 117 4.77 5.21 1.73
N ILE A 118 4.01 6.31 1.66
CA ILE A 118 2.68 6.42 2.23
C ILE A 118 1.61 6.27 1.14
N LEU A 119 1.77 6.94 0.00
CA LEU A 119 0.84 6.82 -1.12
C LEU A 119 0.92 5.41 -1.75
N PHE A 120 -0.22 4.74 -1.85
CA PHE A 120 -0.38 3.37 -2.37
C PHE A 120 0.36 2.27 -1.59
N ASN A 121 0.77 2.51 -0.36
CA ASN A 121 1.47 1.49 0.43
C ASN A 121 0.58 0.30 0.80
N GLU A 122 -0.73 0.45 0.71
CA GLU A 122 -1.73 -0.58 0.94
C GLU A 122 -2.00 -1.45 -0.30
N ILE A 123 -1.54 -1.02 -1.47
CA ILE A 123 -1.85 -1.66 -2.75
C ILE A 123 -0.80 -2.73 -3.05
N ALA A 124 -1.20 -3.99 -2.96
CA ALA A 124 -0.41 -5.16 -3.33
C ALA A 124 -1.33 -6.28 -3.83
N LEU A 125 -0.77 -7.34 -4.42
CA LEU A 125 -1.56 -8.54 -4.71
C LEU A 125 -2.13 -9.14 -3.41
N MET A 126 -1.33 -9.08 -2.34
CA MET A 126 -1.66 -9.53 -1.00
C MET A 126 -1.88 -8.31 -0.10
N GLU A 127 -3.13 -7.87 -0.02
CA GLU A 127 -3.52 -6.72 0.79
C GLU A 127 -3.52 -7.08 2.28
N SER A 128 -3.23 -6.10 3.13
CA SER A 128 -3.16 -6.30 4.59
C SER A 128 -4.48 -5.96 5.27
N GLU A 129 -4.93 -6.84 6.16
CA GLU A 129 -6.10 -6.59 7.01
C GLU A 129 -5.89 -5.40 7.97
N TRP A 130 -4.63 -5.12 8.32
CA TRP A 130 -4.26 -4.05 9.24
C TRP A 130 -4.68 -2.67 8.75
N VAL A 131 -4.69 -2.46 7.43
CA VAL A 131 -5.06 -1.18 6.81
C VAL A 131 -6.49 -0.82 7.20
N LEU A 132 -7.44 -1.74 6.96
CA LEU A 132 -8.84 -1.51 7.30
C LEU A 132 -9.06 -1.40 8.81
N GLN A 133 -8.46 -2.29 9.59
CA GLN A 133 -8.62 -2.31 11.05
C GLN A 133 -8.16 -1.00 11.72
N HIS A 134 -7.07 -0.40 11.23
CA HIS A 134 -6.48 0.78 11.86
C HIS A 134 -6.96 2.09 11.25
N ASN A 135 -7.11 2.15 9.93
CA ASN A 135 -7.44 3.38 9.21
C ASN A 135 -8.95 3.57 8.99
N HIS A 136 -9.76 2.53 9.14
CA HIS A 136 -11.19 2.47 8.78
C HIS A 136 -11.49 2.56 7.27
N TYR A 137 -10.45 2.67 6.44
CA TYR A 137 -10.54 2.65 4.99
C TYR A 137 -9.70 1.47 4.50
N LYS A 138 -10.21 0.77 3.49
CA LYS A 138 -9.54 -0.42 2.96
C LYS A 138 -8.43 -0.06 1.99
N HIS A 139 -8.68 0.98 1.19
CA HIS A 139 -7.76 1.56 0.22
C HIS A 139 -7.66 3.07 0.45
N PRO A 140 -7.02 3.54 1.54
CA PRO A 140 -6.97 4.96 1.88
C PRO A 140 -6.58 5.87 0.71
N SER A 141 -5.61 5.46 -0.12
CA SER A 141 -5.16 6.26 -1.26
C SER A 141 -6.26 6.47 -2.31
N LEU A 142 -7.10 5.45 -2.53
CA LEU A 142 -8.19 5.50 -3.50
C LEU A 142 -9.49 6.04 -2.90
N GLU A 143 -9.72 5.85 -1.61
CA GLU A 143 -10.95 6.24 -0.93
C GLU A 143 -10.92 7.70 -0.43
N LEU A 144 -9.74 8.21 -0.06
CA LEU A 144 -9.57 9.53 0.55
C LEU A 144 -9.07 10.60 -0.41
N PHE A 145 -8.44 10.23 -1.53
CA PHE A 145 -7.93 11.20 -2.51
C PHE A 145 -8.71 11.17 -3.82
N HIS A 146 -8.79 12.33 -4.48
CA HIS A 146 -9.47 12.49 -5.76
C HIS A 146 -8.69 11.80 -6.88
N ASP A 147 -9.45 11.23 -7.82
CA ASP A 147 -8.94 10.88 -9.14
C ASP A 147 -8.87 12.16 -9.98
N LEU A 148 -7.65 12.57 -10.31
CA LEU A 148 -7.32 13.78 -11.05
C LEU A 148 -7.27 13.55 -12.57
N SER A 149 -7.40 12.32 -13.06
CA SER A 149 -7.34 12.00 -14.50
C SER A 149 -8.43 12.70 -15.33
N LYS A 150 -9.50 13.17 -14.68
CA LYS A 150 -10.56 13.96 -15.33
C LYS A 150 -10.12 15.37 -15.69
N TYR A 151 -9.13 15.90 -14.98
CA TYR A 151 -8.71 17.30 -15.04
C TYR A 151 -7.28 17.46 -15.57
N ILE A 152 -6.46 16.41 -15.44
CA ILE A 152 -5.04 16.41 -15.78
C ILE A 152 -4.78 15.23 -16.73
N SER A 153 -4.09 15.50 -17.83
CA SER A 153 -3.66 14.48 -18.76
C SER A 153 -2.23 14.03 -18.46
N LYS A 154 -1.86 12.82 -18.89
CA LYS A 154 -0.46 12.36 -18.78
C LYS A 154 0.54 13.27 -19.52
N LYS A 155 0.08 14.00 -20.54
CA LYS A 155 0.89 14.98 -21.28
C LYS A 155 1.33 16.15 -20.40
N ASP A 156 0.47 16.57 -19.49
CA ASP A 156 0.77 17.66 -18.54
C ASP A 156 1.88 17.26 -17.55
N LEU A 157 2.20 15.96 -17.47
CA LEU A 157 3.23 15.40 -16.60
C LEU A 157 4.55 15.07 -17.31
N GLU A 158 4.71 15.40 -18.61
CA GLU A 158 5.88 15.01 -19.42
C GLU A 158 7.22 15.64 -18.98
N ILE A 159 7.16 16.70 -18.17
CA ILE A 159 8.34 17.34 -17.59
C ILE A 159 8.99 16.48 -16.50
N HIS A 160 8.22 15.59 -15.87
CA HIS A 160 8.66 14.78 -14.75
C HIS A 160 9.32 13.48 -15.23
N ASP A 161 10.21 12.92 -14.41
CA ASP A 161 10.79 11.61 -14.63
C ASP A 161 9.68 10.54 -14.70
N PRO A 162 9.60 9.71 -15.77
CA PRO A 162 8.55 8.71 -15.94
C PRO A 162 8.43 7.70 -14.78
N LYS A 163 9.56 7.37 -14.12
CA LYS A 163 9.58 6.49 -12.96
C LYS A 163 8.90 7.16 -11.76
N ILE A 164 9.13 8.46 -11.55
CA ILE A 164 8.46 9.23 -10.51
C ILE A 164 6.97 9.38 -10.82
N VAL A 165 6.61 9.72 -12.07
CA VAL A 165 5.19 9.80 -12.49
C VAL A 165 4.44 8.51 -12.20
N SER A 166 5.07 7.35 -12.46
CA SER A 166 4.45 6.05 -12.20
C SER A 166 4.06 5.80 -10.74
N GLY A 167 4.71 6.50 -9.79
CA GLY A 167 4.40 6.36 -8.37
C GLY A 167 3.11 7.05 -7.92
N GLY A 168 2.59 7.99 -8.72
CA GLY A 168 1.34 8.72 -8.47
C GLY A 168 0.13 8.20 -9.27
N ILE A 169 0.32 7.15 -10.08
CA ILE A 169 -0.71 6.59 -10.97
C ILE A 169 -1.10 5.17 -10.54
N PHE A 170 -2.40 4.89 -10.50
CA PHE A 170 -2.95 3.55 -10.27
C PHE A 170 -4.06 3.22 -11.28
N GLU A 171 -3.91 2.13 -12.04
CA GLU A 171 -4.88 1.70 -13.08
C GLU A 171 -5.27 2.84 -14.04
N ASP A 172 -4.27 3.58 -14.55
CA ASP A 172 -4.43 4.77 -15.40
C ASP A 172 -5.08 6.02 -14.75
N ASN A 173 -5.40 5.94 -13.45
CA ASN A 173 -5.91 7.07 -12.67
C ASN A 173 -4.76 7.83 -12.01
N ILE A 174 -4.72 9.14 -12.20
CA ILE A 174 -3.74 10.05 -11.57
C ILE A 174 -4.29 10.41 -10.20
N ILE A 175 -3.68 9.90 -9.14
CA ILE A 175 -4.09 10.19 -7.76
C ILE A 175 -3.18 11.24 -7.13
N GLY A 176 -1.90 11.24 -7.50
CA GLY A 176 -0.91 12.20 -7.02
C GLY A 176 -0.01 12.70 -8.15
N ILE A 177 0.35 13.98 -8.06
CA ILE A 177 1.24 14.64 -9.03
C ILE A 177 2.65 14.74 -8.42
N PRO A 178 3.72 14.36 -9.13
CA PRO A 178 5.09 14.52 -8.63
C PRO A 178 5.37 15.94 -8.14
N TYR A 179 5.78 16.07 -6.88
CA TYR A 179 5.97 17.34 -6.21
C TYR A 179 7.43 17.62 -5.85
N GLU A 180 8.14 16.61 -5.36
CA GLU A 180 9.53 16.72 -4.93
C GLU A 180 10.27 15.38 -5.10
N PHE A 181 11.54 15.47 -5.48
CA PHE A 181 12.47 14.37 -5.51
C PHE A 181 13.57 14.63 -4.48
N ASP A 182 14.08 13.61 -3.81
CA ASP A 182 15.20 13.75 -2.89
C ASP A 182 15.92 12.40 -2.70
N PHE A 183 17.11 12.43 -2.12
CA PHE A 183 17.93 11.23 -1.88
C PHE A 183 18.92 11.45 -0.73
N ASP A 184 19.43 10.35 -0.17
CA ASP A 184 20.40 10.40 0.92
C ASP A 184 21.81 10.74 0.39
N VAL A 185 22.49 11.67 1.06
CA VAL A 185 23.87 12.10 0.79
C VAL A 185 24.67 12.16 2.09
N MET A 186 26.00 12.29 1.97
CA MET A 186 26.90 12.56 3.08
C MET A 186 27.53 13.93 2.90
N TYR A 187 27.20 14.85 3.80
CA TYR A 187 27.84 16.16 3.89
C TYR A 187 29.18 16.03 4.61
N TYR A 188 30.19 16.76 4.14
CA TYR A 188 31.54 16.73 4.69
C TYR A 188 32.24 18.07 4.52
N ARG A 189 33.33 18.30 5.26
CA ARG A 189 34.18 19.49 5.12
C ARG A 189 35.45 19.13 4.34
N ASN A 190 35.85 19.97 3.38
CA ASN A 190 37.05 19.73 2.58
C ASN A 190 38.35 19.81 3.41
N ARG A 191 38.36 20.64 4.46
CA ARG A 191 39.45 20.74 5.44
C ARG A 191 38.99 20.18 6.77
N GLU A 192 39.58 19.07 7.20
CA GLU A 192 39.18 18.44 8.44
C GLU A 192 40.06 18.87 9.61
N VAL A 193 39.41 19.23 10.72
CA VAL A 193 40.08 19.65 11.97
C VAL A 193 40.57 18.42 12.76
N ASN A 194 40.01 17.23 12.49
CA ASN A 194 40.20 16.03 13.31
C ASN A 194 41.14 14.97 12.71
N SER A 195 41.51 15.07 11.42
CA SER A 195 42.48 14.14 10.83
C SER A 195 43.92 14.48 11.25
N LYS A 196 44.70 13.44 11.55
CA LYS A 196 46.14 13.55 11.81
C LYS A 196 46.97 13.74 10.52
N ALA A 197 46.36 13.62 9.33
CA ALA A 197 47.00 13.76 8.04
C ALA A 197 46.29 14.82 7.16
N TYR A 198 47.07 15.60 6.40
CA TYR A 198 46.54 16.59 5.45
C TYR A 198 45.87 15.88 4.25
N ASN A 199 44.65 16.30 3.85
CA ASN A 199 43.82 15.81 2.71
C ASN A 199 43.09 14.45 2.85
N ASP A 200 42.80 13.98 4.06
CA ASP A 200 42.29 12.63 4.28
C ASP A 200 40.82 12.40 3.87
N THR A 201 39.92 13.33 4.20
CA THR A 201 38.48 13.19 3.90
C THR A 201 38.21 13.21 2.40
N GLN A 202 38.97 13.99 1.62
CA GLN A 202 38.82 14.01 0.16
C GLN A 202 39.23 12.67 -0.46
N LEU A 203 40.28 12.02 0.06
CA LEU A 203 40.65 10.68 -0.38
C LEU A 203 39.54 9.66 -0.10
N LEU A 204 38.87 9.74 1.07
CA LEU A 204 37.70 8.89 1.33
C LEU A 204 36.58 9.13 0.33
N VAL A 205 36.30 10.40 0.02
CA VAL A 205 35.26 10.81 -0.93
C VAL A 205 35.56 10.31 -2.35
N ASP A 206 36.82 10.40 -2.78
CA ASP A 206 37.26 9.94 -4.11
C ASP A 206 37.09 8.42 -4.30
N HIS A 207 37.11 7.65 -3.21
CA HIS A 207 36.95 6.19 -3.23
C HIS A 207 35.51 5.71 -2.93
N MET A 208 34.55 6.61 -2.68
CA MET A 208 33.16 6.24 -2.31
C MET A 208 32.48 5.31 -3.32
N GLU A 209 32.75 5.45 -4.61
CA GLU A 209 32.18 4.59 -5.65
C GLU A 209 32.57 3.10 -5.47
N ASN A 210 33.78 2.88 -4.98
CA ASN A 210 34.35 1.54 -4.84
C ASN A 210 34.23 0.99 -3.42
N ASN A 211 34.14 1.87 -2.41
CA ASN A 211 34.02 1.48 -1.02
C ASN A 211 32.62 0.95 -0.70
N THR A 212 32.56 -0.05 0.16
CA THR A 212 31.40 -0.44 0.97
C THR A 212 31.35 0.37 2.27
N TRP A 213 30.24 0.30 2.99
CA TRP A 213 30.14 0.90 4.33
C TRP A 213 31.22 0.38 5.30
N ASP A 214 31.50 -0.93 5.34
CA ASP A 214 32.54 -1.45 6.26
C ASP A 214 33.94 -0.98 5.86
N GLU A 215 34.25 -0.90 4.56
CA GLU A 215 35.53 -0.38 4.06
C GLU A 215 35.71 1.10 4.39
N LEU A 216 34.67 1.91 4.22
CA LEU A 216 34.67 3.32 4.63
C LEU A 216 34.94 3.45 6.13
N LEU A 217 34.21 2.71 6.97
CA LEU A 217 34.37 2.76 8.42
C LEU A 217 35.79 2.34 8.86
N ASN A 218 36.35 1.31 8.22
CA ASN A 218 37.72 0.88 8.49
C ASN A 218 38.74 1.97 8.13
N GLN A 219 38.61 2.61 6.97
CA GLN A 219 39.47 3.71 6.56
C GLN A 219 39.34 4.91 7.52
N MET A 220 38.12 5.29 7.89
CA MET A 220 37.88 6.35 8.87
C MET A 220 38.50 6.05 10.24
N SER A 221 38.41 4.79 10.70
CA SER A 221 39.01 4.36 11.98
C SER A 221 40.54 4.50 11.98
N ILE A 222 41.21 4.10 10.89
CA ILE A 222 42.67 4.27 10.70
C ILE A 222 43.05 5.75 10.84
N ASN A 223 42.19 6.63 10.33
CA ASN A 223 42.38 8.07 10.28
C ASN A 223 41.91 8.83 11.53
N SER A 224 41.39 8.11 12.54
CA SER A 224 40.78 8.69 13.75
C SER A 224 39.57 9.61 13.44
N GLN A 225 38.84 9.32 12.37
CA GLN A 225 37.68 10.09 11.91
C GLN A 225 36.37 9.49 12.42
N PRO A 226 35.58 10.22 13.24
CA PRO A 226 34.31 9.71 13.76
C PRO A 226 33.21 9.71 12.69
N LEU A 227 32.47 8.61 12.59
CA LEU A 227 31.25 8.47 11.77
C LEU A 227 30.05 8.28 12.70
N ASN A 228 29.03 9.12 12.55
CA ASN A 228 27.76 8.97 13.25
C ASN A 228 26.61 9.01 12.23
N ILE A 229 25.58 8.17 12.41
CA ILE A 229 24.39 8.12 11.55
C ILE A 229 23.14 8.14 12.44
N SER A 230 22.11 8.89 12.04
CA SER A 230 20.83 8.91 12.76
C SER A 230 19.90 7.83 12.22
N LEU A 231 19.48 6.90 13.08
CA LEU A 231 18.51 5.85 12.76
C LEU A 231 17.19 5.99 13.53
N ALA A 232 16.93 7.14 14.15
CA ALA A 232 15.72 7.35 14.97
C ALA A 232 14.41 7.33 14.17
N ASP A 233 14.42 7.95 12.98
CA ASP A 233 13.27 7.99 12.07
C ASP A 233 13.11 6.68 11.30
N ASP A 234 11.88 6.17 11.23
CA ASP A 234 11.54 4.86 10.65
C ASP A 234 11.99 4.72 9.19
N SER A 235 11.85 5.81 8.42
CA SER A 235 12.28 5.87 7.02
C SER A 235 13.81 5.84 6.89
N SER A 236 14.50 6.53 7.80
CA SER A 236 15.96 6.60 7.85
C SER A 236 16.58 5.25 8.22
N THR A 237 15.97 4.52 9.17
CA THR A 237 16.38 3.14 9.50
C THR A 237 16.28 2.24 8.28
N LEU A 238 15.13 2.25 7.59
CA LEU A 238 14.89 1.36 6.45
C LEU A 238 15.80 1.70 5.27
N ASN A 239 15.97 2.99 4.96
CA ASN A 239 16.89 3.47 3.92
C ASN A 239 18.32 2.96 4.19
N PHE A 240 18.83 3.17 5.41
CA PHE A 240 20.19 2.77 5.76
C PHE A 240 20.39 1.24 5.67
N VAL A 241 19.44 0.44 6.17
CA VAL A 241 19.53 -1.02 6.07
C VAL A 241 19.60 -1.48 4.62
N ILE A 242 18.78 -0.90 3.75
CA ILE A 242 18.74 -1.27 2.33
C ILE A 242 19.98 -0.79 1.59
N GLU A 243 20.48 0.41 1.88
CA GLU A 243 21.76 0.90 1.35
C GLU A 243 22.93 0.00 1.78
N TYR A 244 23.02 -0.34 3.07
CA TYR A 244 24.05 -1.24 3.59
C TYR A 244 23.98 -2.60 2.91
N THR A 245 22.78 -3.20 2.82
CA THR A 245 22.61 -4.51 2.18
C THR A 245 22.99 -4.46 0.70
N SER A 246 22.62 -3.39 -0.01
CA SER A 246 22.86 -3.25 -1.46
C SER A 246 24.35 -3.15 -1.83
N ASN A 247 25.21 -2.81 -0.88
CA ASN A 247 26.67 -2.79 -1.09
C ASN A 247 27.25 -4.21 -1.27
N TYR A 248 26.56 -5.23 -0.74
CA TYR A 248 27.02 -6.63 -0.73
C TYR A 248 26.15 -7.56 -1.57
N TYR A 249 24.86 -7.25 -1.72
CA TYR A 249 23.88 -8.10 -2.38
C TYR A 249 23.06 -7.31 -3.40
N ASN A 250 22.62 -7.98 -4.46
CA ASN A 250 21.69 -7.39 -5.42
C ASN A 250 20.25 -7.60 -4.92
N LEU A 251 19.52 -6.51 -4.71
CA LEU A 251 18.15 -6.52 -4.16
C LEU A 251 17.07 -6.33 -5.23
N SER A 252 17.35 -6.76 -6.46
CA SER A 252 16.38 -6.70 -7.56
C SER A 252 15.89 -8.10 -7.93
N SER A 253 14.57 -8.22 -8.04
CA SER A 253 13.89 -9.43 -8.52
C SER A 253 14.28 -9.82 -9.95
N GLU A 254 14.82 -8.88 -10.74
CA GLU A 254 15.31 -9.15 -12.10
C GLU A 254 16.56 -10.03 -12.08
N TYR A 255 17.43 -9.84 -11.09
CA TYR A 255 18.69 -10.59 -10.98
C TYR A 255 18.56 -11.83 -10.10
N ASP A 256 17.87 -11.70 -8.97
CA ASP A 256 17.57 -12.82 -8.08
C ASP A 256 16.11 -12.73 -7.63
N PRO A 257 15.20 -13.60 -8.09
CA PRO A 257 13.80 -13.57 -7.65
C PRO A 257 13.63 -13.93 -6.16
N ASN A 258 14.65 -14.49 -5.52
CA ASN A 258 14.66 -14.89 -4.11
C ASN A 258 15.55 -14.00 -3.23
N TYR A 259 15.97 -12.82 -3.69
CA TYR A 259 16.89 -11.95 -2.94
C TYR A 259 16.45 -11.71 -1.49
N ILE A 260 15.14 -11.59 -1.24
CA ILE A 260 14.57 -11.36 0.10
C ILE A 260 14.85 -12.50 1.07
N LYS A 261 15.09 -13.72 0.56
CA LYS A 261 15.47 -14.87 1.38
C LYS A 261 16.78 -14.64 2.12
N LEU A 262 17.66 -13.76 1.65
CA LEU A 262 18.90 -13.41 2.36
C LEU A 262 18.64 -12.94 3.80
N PHE A 263 17.47 -12.33 4.05
CA PHE A 263 17.11 -11.81 5.38
C PHE A 263 16.61 -12.87 6.36
N TYR A 264 16.44 -14.12 5.93
CA TYR A 264 15.93 -15.18 6.79
C TYR A 264 16.45 -16.60 6.52
N ASN A 265 17.19 -16.84 5.43
CA ASN A 265 17.90 -18.10 5.21
C ASN A 265 19.19 -18.15 6.05
N ASP A 266 20.11 -19.06 5.71
CA ASP A 266 21.38 -19.21 6.42
C ASP A 266 22.30 -17.98 6.30
N THR A 267 22.21 -17.23 5.19
CA THR A 267 22.95 -15.98 4.99
C THR A 267 22.61 -14.93 6.04
N ALA A 268 21.37 -14.95 6.57
CA ALA A 268 20.93 -14.04 7.61
C ALA A 268 21.80 -14.12 8.88
N TYR A 269 22.26 -15.33 9.24
CA TYR A 269 23.08 -15.53 10.44
C TYR A 269 24.46 -14.87 10.35
N GLU A 270 24.96 -14.65 9.15
CA GLU A 270 26.20 -13.90 8.91
C GLU A 270 25.92 -12.40 8.73
N TYR A 271 24.85 -12.07 7.98
CA TYR A 271 24.49 -10.70 7.63
C TYR A 271 24.13 -9.85 8.86
N TYR A 272 23.22 -10.33 9.72
CA TYR A 272 22.71 -9.53 10.83
C TYR A 272 23.79 -9.13 11.87
N PRO A 273 24.70 -10.05 12.28
CA PRO A 273 25.83 -9.66 13.12
C PRO A 273 26.73 -8.59 12.48
N LYS A 274 26.96 -8.63 11.16
CA LYS A 274 27.79 -7.62 10.47
C LYS A 274 27.18 -6.22 10.53
N ILE A 275 25.93 -6.07 10.10
CA ILE A 275 25.25 -4.76 10.15
C ILE A 275 25.09 -4.26 11.58
N ARG A 276 24.83 -5.15 12.55
CA ARG A 276 24.76 -4.76 13.96
C ARG A 276 26.11 -4.28 14.47
N ASN A 277 27.19 -5.00 14.18
CA ASN A 277 28.54 -4.60 14.58
C ASN A 277 28.92 -3.26 13.97
N PHE A 278 28.56 -3.01 12.70
CA PHE A 278 28.70 -1.69 12.09
C PHE A 278 27.98 -0.61 12.91
N VAL A 279 26.70 -0.82 13.25
CA VAL A 279 25.90 0.13 14.06
C VAL A 279 26.54 0.37 15.43
N VAL A 280 27.02 -0.68 16.10
CA VAL A 280 27.73 -0.57 17.39
C VAL A 280 29.01 0.25 17.24
N SER A 281 29.79 0.03 16.19
CA SER A 281 31.05 0.72 15.95
C SER A 281 30.91 2.22 15.67
N ILE A 282 29.83 2.65 15.00
CA ILE A 282 29.54 4.08 14.77
C ILE A 282 28.81 4.74 15.96
N SER A 283 28.47 3.97 16.99
CA SER A 283 27.73 4.49 18.14
C SER A 283 28.65 5.09 19.19
N LYS A 284 28.25 6.24 19.74
CA LYS A 284 28.93 6.82 20.90
C LYS A 284 29.00 5.81 22.05
N ASN A 285 30.18 5.65 22.65
CA ASN A 285 30.48 4.68 23.71
C ASN A 285 30.15 3.22 23.35
N SER A 286 30.07 2.90 22.06
CA SER A 286 29.66 1.59 21.56
C SER A 286 28.27 1.15 22.04
N ASP A 287 27.39 2.11 22.40
CA ASP A 287 26.00 1.83 22.77
C ASP A 287 25.09 2.06 21.55
N PRO A 288 24.57 1.00 20.90
CA PRO A 288 23.73 1.11 19.71
C PRO A 288 22.45 1.92 19.93
N LYS A 289 22.01 2.14 21.18
CA LYS A 289 20.89 3.04 21.49
C LYS A 289 21.17 4.47 21.03
N ASN A 290 22.41 4.91 21.12
CA ASN A 290 22.78 6.27 20.71
C ASN A 290 22.50 6.44 19.20
N THR A 291 22.96 5.53 18.34
CA THR A 291 22.67 5.62 16.90
C THR A 291 21.18 5.37 16.58
N ALA A 292 20.55 4.42 17.28
CA ALA A 292 19.16 4.04 17.05
C ALA A 292 18.12 5.10 17.46
N LEU A 293 18.47 6.01 18.38
CA LEU A 293 17.54 6.99 18.97
C LEU A 293 17.96 8.45 18.80
N THR A 294 19.22 8.74 18.45
CA THR A 294 19.68 10.11 18.15
C THR A 294 18.97 10.64 16.91
N SER A 295 18.37 11.81 17.03
CA SER A 295 17.68 12.47 15.94
C SER A 295 18.65 13.01 14.89
N ARG A 296 18.14 13.29 13.68
CA ARG A 296 18.95 13.92 12.63
C ARG A 296 19.38 15.34 13.01
N GLU A 297 18.52 16.07 13.73
CA GLU A 297 18.81 17.39 14.27
C GLU A 297 19.99 17.37 15.27
N GLU A 298 19.95 16.45 16.24
CA GLU A 298 21.09 16.26 17.18
C GLU A 298 22.38 15.87 16.44
N LEU A 299 22.28 15.09 15.36
CA LEU A 299 23.43 14.74 14.52
C LEU A 299 23.97 15.94 13.71
N PHE A 300 23.09 16.82 13.25
CA PHE A 300 23.48 18.06 12.57
C PHE A 300 24.27 18.97 13.50
N GLU A 301 23.80 19.18 14.74
CA GLU A 301 24.52 19.97 15.76
C GLU A 301 25.93 19.38 15.99
N ASN A 302 26.02 18.06 16.13
CA ASN A 302 27.30 17.35 16.27
C ASN A 302 28.24 17.58 15.07
N PHE A 303 27.72 17.66 13.84
CA PHE A 303 28.50 17.95 12.64
C PHE A 303 28.95 19.41 12.56
N VAL A 304 28.09 20.34 12.98
CA VAL A 304 28.41 21.75 13.11
C VAL A 304 29.55 21.95 14.12
N ASP A 305 29.49 21.25 15.25
CA ASP A 305 30.51 21.26 16.31
C ASP A 305 31.79 20.47 15.98
N ASN A 306 31.92 19.96 14.76
CA ASN A 306 33.05 19.14 14.29
C ASN A 306 33.29 17.87 15.12
N THR A 307 32.24 17.26 15.68
CA THR A 307 32.34 16.00 16.42
C THR A 307 32.14 14.76 15.54
N THR A 308 31.66 14.94 14.31
CA THR A 308 31.55 13.90 13.29
C THR A 308 32.10 14.38 11.95
N THR A 309 32.65 13.45 11.18
CA THR A 309 33.30 13.69 9.87
C THR A 309 32.27 13.87 8.76
N PHE A 310 31.28 12.98 8.75
CA PHE A 310 30.20 12.97 7.77
C PHE A 310 28.87 13.21 8.46
N PHE A 311 28.00 14.00 7.82
CA PHE A 311 26.60 14.12 8.19
C PHE A 311 25.73 13.47 7.12
N LYS A 312 25.14 12.30 7.43
CA LYS A 312 24.20 11.64 6.51
C LYS A 312 22.82 12.27 6.60
N ALA A 313 22.38 12.89 5.51
CA ALA A 313 21.10 13.59 5.43
C ALA A 313 20.55 13.62 4.00
N ARG A 314 19.42 14.30 3.81
CA ARG A 314 18.83 14.49 2.48
C ARG A 314 19.60 15.52 1.66
N ALA A 315 19.57 15.44 0.34
CA ALA A 315 20.24 16.40 -0.53
C ALA A 315 19.57 17.80 -0.49
N SER A 316 18.27 17.86 -0.24
CA SER A 316 17.54 19.12 0.01
C SER A 316 18.03 19.88 1.25
N HIS A 317 18.61 19.19 2.24
CA HIS A 317 19.18 19.79 3.44
C HIS A 317 20.43 20.66 3.15
N SER A 318 20.86 20.76 1.90
CA SER A 318 21.89 21.70 1.47
C SER A 318 21.52 23.16 1.77
N ILE A 319 20.23 23.47 1.93
CA ILE A 319 19.76 24.79 2.37
C ILE A 319 20.42 25.23 3.69
N PHE A 320 20.64 24.31 4.63
CA PHE A 320 21.22 24.62 5.93
C PHE A 320 22.69 25.04 5.85
N PHE A 321 23.32 24.88 4.69
CA PHE A 321 24.72 25.19 4.44
C PHE A 321 24.92 26.36 3.46
N LYS A 322 23.84 26.93 2.89
CA LYS A 322 23.94 28.03 1.92
C LYS A 322 23.97 29.43 2.56
N ASP A 323 23.42 29.60 3.76
CA ASP A 323 23.36 30.89 4.45
C ASP A 323 24.55 31.13 5.39
N GLU A 324 24.77 32.41 5.74
CA GLU A 324 25.92 33.01 6.48
C GLU A 324 26.33 32.34 7.82
N MET A 325 25.63 31.29 8.28
CA MET A 325 25.90 30.62 9.56
C MET A 325 27.07 29.61 9.51
N LEU A 326 27.46 29.10 8.34
CA LEU A 326 28.54 28.12 8.22
C LEU A 326 29.41 28.46 7.01
N ASN A 327 30.70 28.72 7.24
CA ASN A 327 31.71 28.92 6.18
C ASN A 327 31.52 27.92 5.02
N SER A 328 31.69 28.41 3.78
CA SER A 328 31.44 27.77 2.46
C SER A 328 32.16 26.45 2.15
N ASP A 329 32.73 25.77 3.14
CA ASP A 329 33.60 24.60 2.96
C ASP A 329 32.86 23.25 3.07
N ILE A 330 31.52 23.27 3.26
CA ILE A 330 30.70 22.06 3.34
C ILE A 330 30.31 21.61 1.93
N LEU A 331 30.72 20.40 1.59
CA LEU A 331 30.44 19.72 0.33
C LEU A 331 29.55 18.51 0.58
N LEU A 332 29.08 17.86 -0.49
CA LEU A 332 28.32 16.63 -0.42
C LEU A 332 28.92 15.55 -1.33
N THR A 333 28.77 14.30 -0.91
CA THR A 333 29.04 13.11 -1.73
C THR A 333 27.91 12.10 -1.59
N LEU A 334 27.83 11.16 -2.52
CA LEU A 334 26.92 10.02 -2.39
C LEU A 334 27.44 9.04 -1.33
N PRO A 335 26.56 8.24 -0.71
CA PRO A 335 26.98 7.14 0.15
C PRO A 335 27.84 6.10 -0.58
N PRO A 336 28.48 5.18 0.15
CA PRO A 336 29.30 4.09 -0.41
C PRO A 336 28.60 3.33 -1.57
N LYS A 337 29.41 2.89 -2.54
CA LYS A 337 29.00 2.34 -3.85
C LYS A 337 28.17 3.28 -4.74
N TYR A 338 28.07 4.56 -4.37
CA TYR A 338 27.14 5.52 -4.95
C TYR A 338 25.69 5.02 -4.95
N GLN A 339 25.34 4.19 -3.97
CA GLN A 339 23.99 3.68 -3.78
C GLN A 339 23.27 4.52 -2.74
N SER A 340 22.10 5.04 -3.10
CA SER A 340 21.33 5.91 -2.20
C SER A 340 19.83 5.67 -2.35
N ALA A 341 19.15 5.65 -1.21
CA ALA A 341 17.70 5.60 -1.14
C ALA A 341 17.09 6.89 -1.67
N THR A 342 16.22 6.73 -2.66
CA THR A 342 15.45 7.84 -3.24
C THR A 342 14.11 7.99 -2.55
N THR A 343 13.64 9.22 -2.47
CA THR A 343 12.34 9.60 -1.90
C THR A 343 11.62 10.52 -2.85
N HIS A 344 10.32 10.28 -3.03
CA HIS A 344 9.48 11.04 -3.93
C HIS A 344 8.24 11.49 -3.17
N SER A 345 7.88 12.76 -3.32
CA SER A 345 6.64 13.29 -2.75
C SER A 345 5.64 13.63 -3.86
N TYR A 346 4.37 13.47 -3.56
CA TYR A 346 3.26 13.67 -4.48
C TYR A 346 2.25 14.62 -3.86
N LEU A 347 1.77 15.57 -4.65
CA LEU A 347 0.66 16.42 -4.28
C LEU A 347 -0.65 15.70 -4.59
N VAL A 348 -1.46 15.44 -3.57
CA VAL A 348 -2.76 14.76 -3.65
C VAL A 348 -3.89 15.69 -3.19
N ALA A 349 -5.09 15.52 -3.76
CA ALA A 349 -6.25 16.32 -3.40
C ALA A 349 -7.22 15.55 -2.49
N ASN A 350 -7.61 16.14 -1.37
CA ASN A 350 -8.48 15.53 -0.37
C ASN A 350 -9.94 15.48 -0.86
N LYS A 351 -10.55 14.27 -0.88
CA LYS A 351 -11.97 14.07 -1.23
C LYS A 351 -12.97 14.78 -0.33
N PHE A 352 -12.56 15.11 0.88
CA PHE A 352 -13.42 15.80 1.84
C PHE A 352 -13.33 17.33 1.72
N SER A 353 -12.43 17.88 0.90
CA SER A 353 -12.33 19.33 0.68
C SER A 353 -13.68 19.92 0.24
N LYS A 354 -13.91 21.19 0.60
CA LYS A 354 -15.08 21.95 0.12
C LYS A 354 -14.78 22.68 -1.20
N ILE A 355 -13.53 22.69 -1.63
CA ILE A 355 -13.08 23.34 -2.86
C ILE A 355 -13.35 22.40 -4.02
N ASP A 356 -13.75 22.96 -5.15
CA ASP A 356 -14.02 22.17 -6.34
C ASP A 356 -12.77 21.36 -6.74
N PRO A 357 -12.88 20.04 -6.99
CA PRO A 357 -11.75 19.20 -7.37
C PRO A 357 -11.02 19.68 -8.63
N GLU A 358 -11.70 20.33 -9.56
CA GLU A 358 -11.09 20.92 -10.76
C GLU A 358 -10.17 22.09 -10.38
N ILE A 359 -10.58 22.93 -9.43
CA ILE A 359 -9.74 24.03 -8.91
C ILE A 359 -8.53 23.45 -8.18
N LEU A 360 -8.73 22.43 -7.34
CA LEU A 360 -7.62 21.75 -6.66
C LEU A 360 -6.64 21.12 -7.66
N ALA A 361 -7.13 20.53 -8.74
CA ALA A 361 -6.30 19.98 -9.81
C ALA A 361 -5.50 21.07 -10.54
N LYS A 362 -6.12 22.20 -10.89
CA LYS A 362 -5.45 23.36 -11.52
C LYS A 362 -4.35 23.93 -10.62
N VAL A 363 -4.64 24.07 -9.33
CA VAL A 363 -3.67 24.55 -8.35
C VAL A 363 -2.54 23.54 -8.18
N ALA A 364 -2.85 22.25 -8.10
CA ALA A 364 -1.83 21.21 -7.99
C ALA A 364 -0.92 21.17 -9.21
N LEU A 365 -1.46 21.34 -10.42
CA LEU A 365 -0.69 21.40 -11.65
C LEU A 365 0.21 22.65 -11.69
N LEU A 366 -0.30 23.82 -11.28
CA LEU A 366 0.51 25.04 -11.17
C LEU A 366 1.68 24.84 -10.17
N LEU A 367 1.41 24.25 -9.00
CA LEU A 367 2.43 24.03 -7.96
C LEU A 367 3.51 23.01 -8.32
N THR A 368 3.22 22.17 -9.33
CA THR A 368 4.12 21.14 -9.83
C THR A 368 4.66 21.47 -11.22
N ASP A 369 4.30 22.63 -11.77
CA ASP A 369 4.82 23.06 -13.05
C ASP A 369 6.32 23.36 -12.99
N LYS A 370 6.89 23.54 -14.18
CA LYS A 370 8.33 23.69 -14.36
C LYS A 370 8.89 24.90 -13.64
N ASP A 371 8.21 26.03 -13.74
CA ASP A 371 8.67 27.30 -13.16
C ASP A 371 8.54 27.30 -11.64
N THR A 372 7.48 26.69 -11.10
CA THR A 372 7.26 26.58 -9.65
C THR A 372 8.25 25.60 -9.02
N GLN A 373 8.58 24.50 -9.70
CA GLN A 373 9.64 23.59 -9.23
C GLN A 373 11.01 24.28 -9.20
N LEU A 374 11.35 25.08 -10.22
CA LEU A 374 12.57 25.89 -10.21
C LEU A 374 12.56 26.94 -9.11
N PHE A 375 11.43 27.62 -8.90
CA PHE A 375 11.27 28.60 -7.85
C PHE A 375 11.51 27.98 -6.46
N ARG A 376 10.91 26.82 -6.19
CA ARG A 376 11.16 26.08 -4.94
C ARG A 376 12.62 25.64 -4.82
N ALA A 377 13.23 25.20 -5.92
CA ALA A 377 14.65 24.83 -5.92
C ALA A 377 15.58 26.02 -5.61
N GLU A 378 15.25 27.21 -6.09
CA GLU A 378 16.01 28.43 -5.80
C GLU A 378 15.82 28.87 -4.34
N LYS A 379 14.59 28.89 -3.85
CA LYS A 379 14.26 29.46 -2.52
C LYS A 379 14.51 28.51 -1.37
N ILE A 380 14.31 27.21 -1.55
CA ILE A 380 14.41 26.23 -0.45
C ILE A 380 15.24 24.99 -0.79
N CYS A 381 16.01 25.02 -1.89
CA CYS A 381 16.87 23.90 -2.33
C CYS A 381 16.15 22.57 -2.56
N SER A 382 14.83 22.60 -2.79
CA SER A 382 14.09 21.39 -3.20
C SER A 382 14.62 20.89 -4.55
N ILE A 383 14.71 19.58 -4.74
CA ILE A 383 15.18 19.04 -6.02
C ILE A 383 13.95 18.78 -6.92
N PRO A 384 13.93 19.35 -8.15
CA PRO A 384 12.85 19.11 -9.09
C PRO A 384 12.73 17.62 -9.45
N THR A 385 11.51 17.22 -9.77
CA THR A 385 11.15 15.87 -10.23
C THR A 385 11.38 15.69 -11.74
N PHE A 386 12.24 16.52 -12.35
CA PHE A 386 12.48 16.53 -13.79
C PHE A 386 13.04 15.20 -14.29
N ASP A 387 12.76 14.89 -15.56
CA ASP A 387 13.45 13.84 -16.28
C ASP A 387 14.88 14.29 -16.64
N PHE A 388 15.81 14.10 -15.71
CA PHE A 388 17.22 14.50 -15.88
C PHE A 388 17.92 13.83 -17.07
N THR A 389 17.36 12.76 -17.65
CA THR A 389 17.87 12.18 -18.91
C THR A 389 17.74 13.14 -20.09
N LYS A 390 16.87 14.14 -19.98
CA LYS A 390 16.66 15.20 -20.99
C LYS A 390 17.52 16.44 -20.76
N LYS A 391 18.49 16.40 -19.83
CA LYS A 391 19.38 17.54 -19.52
C LYS A 391 20.04 18.19 -20.74
N ASP A 392 20.40 17.39 -21.75
CA ASP A 392 21.06 17.88 -22.97
C ASP A 392 20.08 18.43 -24.01
N SER A 393 18.78 18.11 -23.90
CA SER A 393 17.74 18.52 -24.86
C SER A 393 16.76 19.56 -24.31
N ASP A 394 16.66 19.70 -22.99
CA ASP A 394 15.79 20.65 -22.31
C ASP A 394 16.61 21.80 -21.68
N PRO A 395 16.50 23.04 -22.22
CA PRO A 395 17.27 24.20 -21.74
C PRO A 395 17.06 24.54 -20.26
N VAL A 396 15.91 24.21 -19.69
CA VAL A 396 15.60 24.55 -18.30
C VAL A 396 16.25 23.55 -17.35
N ILE A 397 16.26 22.26 -17.70
CA ILE A 397 16.99 21.24 -16.92
C ILE A 397 18.49 21.55 -16.98
N GLN A 398 18.99 21.95 -18.16
CA GLN A 398 20.35 22.42 -18.32
C GLN A 398 20.65 23.61 -17.39
N THR A 399 19.80 24.63 -17.38
CA THR A 399 19.95 25.81 -16.51
C THR A 399 19.97 25.43 -15.03
N TYR A 400 19.04 24.56 -14.60
CA TYR A 400 19.03 24.05 -13.23
C TYR A 400 20.35 23.36 -12.87
N CYS A 401 20.85 22.49 -13.75
CA CYS A 401 22.10 21.78 -13.52
C CYS A 401 23.35 22.66 -13.59
N SER A 402 23.33 23.75 -14.37
CA SER A 402 24.38 24.76 -14.34
C SER A 402 24.43 25.50 -13.00
N ASN A 403 23.25 25.76 -12.40
CA ASN A 403 23.14 26.42 -11.10
C ASN A 403 23.37 25.47 -9.91
N ASN A 404 23.13 24.17 -10.08
CA ASN A 404 23.28 23.15 -9.05
C ASN A 404 24.14 21.96 -9.55
N PRO A 405 25.41 22.20 -9.95
CA PRO A 405 26.22 21.20 -10.63
C PRO A 405 26.53 19.99 -9.74
N VAL A 406 26.70 20.20 -8.44
CA VAL A 406 27.01 19.14 -7.48
C VAL A 406 25.84 18.16 -7.35
N ILE A 407 24.61 18.67 -7.24
CA ILE A 407 23.39 17.86 -7.16
C ILE A 407 23.18 17.08 -8.46
N CYS A 408 23.27 17.73 -9.63
CA CYS A 408 23.10 17.02 -10.89
C CYS A 408 24.19 15.96 -11.12
N ASN A 409 25.44 16.23 -10.75
CA ASN A 409 26.50 15.23 -10.82
C ASN A 409 26.24 14.03 -9.87
N ALA A 410 25.68 14.27 -8.69
CA ALA A 410 25.26 13.19 -7.80
C ALA A 410 24.10 12.37 -8.43
N ILE A 411 23.08 13.03 -9.00
CA ILE A 411 21.97 12.35 -9.68
C ILE A 411 22.47 11.49 -10.85
N ASP A 412 23.40 12.01 -11.65
CA ASP A 412 23.96 11.32 -12.82
C ASP A 412 24.75 10.06 -12.42
N LYS A 413 25.47 10.08 -11.29
CA LYS A 413 26.30 8.96 -10.81
C LYS A 413 25.56 7.96 -9.91
N MET A 414 24.44 8.38 -9.32
CA MET A 414 23.76 7.62 -8.29
C MET A 414 23.09 6.35 -8.83
N LYS A 415 23.38 5.24 -8.16
CA LYS A 415 22.60 3.99 -8.25
C LYS A 415 21.37 4.13 -7.35
N LYS A 416 20.28 4.61 -7.94
CA LYS A 416 19.00 4.87 -7.26
C LYS A 416 18.43 3.60 -6.63
N LEU A 417 18.17 3.63 -5.33
CA LEU A 417 17.44 2.58 -4.62
C LEU A 417 15.99 3.04 -4.38
N TYR A 418 15.05 2.34 -5.02
CA TYR A 418 13.62 2.56 -4.83
C TYR A 418 13.10 1.60 -3.76
N ILE A 419 13.05 2.06 -2.51
CA ILE A 419 12.76 1.19 -1.35
C ILE A 419 11.45 0.42 -1.53
N ARG A 420 10.39 1.05 -2.03
CA ARG A 420 9.09 0.38 -2.26
C ARG A 420 9.19 -0.75 -3.30
N ASP A 421 10.02 -0.60 -4.33
CA ASP A 421 10.19 -1.62 -5.37
C ASP A 421 10.99 -2.82 -4.86
N ILE A 422 11.96 -2.60 -3.97
CA ILE A 422 12.72 -3.65 -3.26
C ILE A 422 11.81 -4.47 -2.32
N PHE A 423 10.61 -3.99 -2.01
CA PHE A 423 9.63 -4.71 -1.20
C PHE A 423 8.35 -5.01 -1.99
N LYS A 424 8.50 -5.26 -3.29
CA LYS A 424 7.40 -5.58 -4.20
C LYS A 424 7.50 -7.02 -4.68
N SER A 425 6.51 -7.84 -4.35
CA SER A 425 6.37 -9.23 -4.81
C SER A 425 4.91 -9.67 -4.71
N ASP A 426 4.54 -10.67 -5.51
CA ASP A 426 3.21 -11.29 -5.50
C ASP A 426 2.87 -12.00 -4.17
N TYR A 427 3.88 -12.32 -3.36
CA TYR A 427 3.72 -13.02 -2.08
C TYR A 427 3.90 -12.12 -0.87
N MET A 428 4.54 -10.96 -1.06
CA MET A 428 4.85 -10.05 0.04
C MET A 428 3.62 -9.42 0.62
N THR A 429 3.67 -9.10 1.92
CA THR A 429 2.66 -8.21 2.50
C THR A 429 2.71 -6.82 1.86
N ALA A 430 1.60 -6.09 1.94
CA ALA A 430 1.54 -4.70 1.52
C ALA A 430 2.62 -3.86 2.23
N PHE A 431 3.21 -2.92 1.50
CA PHE A 431 4.29 -2.07 2.00
C PHE A 431 3.92 -1.30 3.28
N TYR A 432 2.62 -1.05 3.49
CA TYR A 432 2.04 -0.53 4.74
C TYR A 432 2.58 -1.23 5.99
N GLU A 433 2.58 -2.56 6.03
CA GLU A 433 3.09 -3.30 7.20
C GLU A 433 4.62 -3.15 7.32
N ILE A 434 5.31 -3.14 6.19
CA ILE A 434 6.77 -3.06 6.13
C ILE A 434 7.24 -1.75 6.76
N ILE A 435 6.70 -0.61 6.32
CA ILE A 435 7.06 0.70 6.86
C ILE A 435 6.61 0.86 8.33
N CYS A 436 5.51 0.23 8.74
CA CYS A 436 5.05 0.33 10.11
C CYS A 436 5.93 -0.45 11.09
N PHE A 437 6.39 -1.65 10.71
CA PHE A 437 6.93 -2.61 11.68
C PHE A 437 8.42 -2.88 11.52
N MET A 438 8.93 -2.98 10.28
CA MET A 438 10.31 -3.40 10.06
C MET A 438 11.36 -2.43 10.64
N PRO A 439 11.21 -1.10 10.52
CA PRO A 439 12.14 -0.16 11.15
C PRO A 439 12.30 -0.37 12.66
N ILE A 440 11.21 -0.66 13.37
CA ILE A 440 11.23 -0.93 14.81
C ILE A 440 11.95 -2.25 15.08
N LYS A 441 11.71 -3.29 14.28
CA LYS A 441 12.42 -4.58 14.43
C LYS A 441 13.93 -4.41 14.26
N PHE A 442 14.36 -3.61 13.28
CA PHE A 442 15.78 -3.29 13.11
C PHE A 442 16.35 -2.51 14.29
N LYS A 443 15.67 -1.43 14.72
CA LYS A 443 16.08 -0.65 15.90
C LYS A 443 16.22 -1.53 17.14
N ASN A 444 15.23 -2.37 17.41
CA ASN A 444 15.25 -3.29 18.55
C ASN A 444 16.39 -4.30 18.44
N TYR A 445 16.61 -4.90 17.27
CA TYR A 445 17.71 -5.84 17.05
C TYR A 445 19.10 -5.20 17.23
N PHE A 446 19.28 -3.95 16.79
CA PHE A 446 20.52 -3.22 17.02
C PHE A 446 20.78 -3.03 18.51
N ILE A 447 19.74 -2.69 19.28
CA ILE A 447 19.80 -2.49 20.73
C ILE A 447 20.00 -3.81 21.48
N ASP A 448 19.23 -4.84 21.15
CA ASP A 448 19.22 -6.16 21.79
C ASP A 448 19.45 -7.27 20.75
N PRO A 449 20.62 -7.92 20.73
CA PRO A 449 20.95 -8.96 19.74
C PRO A 449 20.13 -10.24 19.90
N THR A 450 19.41 -10.43 21.02
CA THR A 450 18.58 -11.63 21.23
C THR A 450 17.38 -11.70 20.29
N ASP A 451 17.04 -10.59 19.63
CA ASP A 451 15.92 -10.47 18.69
C ASP A 451 16.19 -11.03 17.27
N LEU A 452 17.34 -11.69 17.02
CA LEU A 452 17.70 -12.19 15.69
C LEU A 452 16.63 -13.11 15.08
N GLU A 453 16.13 -14.08 15.84
CA GLU A 453 15.11 -15.00 15.34
C GLU A 453 13.77 -14.30 15.11
N LEU A 454 13.48 -13.24 15.87
CA LEU A 454 12.26 -12.46 15.74
C LEU A 454 12.28 -11.59 14.48
N ILE A 455 13.42 -10.96 14.14
CA ILE A 455 13.54 -10.22 12.88
C ILE A 455 13.54 -11.17 11.67
N ARG A 456 14.23 -12.31 11.74
CA ARG A 456 14.19 -13.35 10.68
C ARG A 456 12.77 -13.86 10.47
N LYS A 457 12.07 -14.24 11.54
CA LYS A 457 10.67 -14.67 11.46
C LYS A 457 9.76 -13.58 10.89
N SER A 458 10.06 -12.31 11.15
CA SER A 458 9.31 -11.19 10.56
C SER A 458 9.47 -11.14 9.04
N PHE A 459 10.69 -11.35 8.52
CA PHE A 459 10.94 -11.48 7.09
C PHE A 459 10.33 -12.74 6.46
N ILE A 460 10.36 -13.88 7.15
CA ILE A 460 9.65 -15.10 6.72
C ILE A 460 8.18 -14.78 6.56
N ASN A 461 7.54 -14.26 7.61
CA ASN A 461 6.12 -13.92 7.56
C ASN A 461 5.86 -12.88 6.48
N MET A 462 6.71 -11.87 6.31
CA MET A 462 6.57 -10.84 5.28
C MET A 462 6.54 -11.40 3.86
N ASN A 463 7.32 -12.46 3.56
CA ASN A 463 7.50 -12.99 2.21
C ASN A 463 6.76 -14.31 1.94
N GLU A 464 6.51 -15.12 2.96
CA GLU A 464 5.99 -16.48 2.84
C GLU A 464 4.62 -16.65 3.52
N PHE A 465 3.85 -17.61 3.02
CA PHE A 465 2.62 -18.07 3.65
C PHE A 465 2.85 -19.40 4.34
N ILE A 466 2.07 -19.69 5.38
CA ILE A 466 2.05 -21.04 5.99
C ILE A 466 1.74 -22.10 4.93
N THR A 467 0.91 -21.74 3.94
CA THR A 467 0.52 -22.65 2.85
C THR A 467 1.62 -22.86 1.80
N SER A 468 2.64 -22.00 1.76
CA SER A 468 3.76 -22.11 0.83
C SER A 468 4.74 -23.22 1.21
N ASP A 469 4.85 -23.54 2.51
CA ASP A 469 5.73 -24.60 3.01
C ASP A 469 4.97 -25.61 3.87
N LEU A 470 3.93 -26.20 3.29
CA LEU A 470 3.26 -27.37 3.90
C LEU A 470 4.12 -28.64 3.81
N GLY A 471 5.28 -28.58 3.14
CA GLY A 471 6.19 -29.69 2.92
C GLY A 471 5.47 -30.98 2.51
N VAL A 472 5.76 -32.06 3.24
CA VAL A 472 5.18 -33.38 3.04
C VAL A 472 3.65 -33.39 3.23
N PHE A 473 3.11 -32.57 4.13
CA PHE A 473 1.66 -32.52 4.39
C PHE A 473 0.89 -31.95 3.19
N GLY A 474 1.46 -30.97 2.48
CA GLY A 474 0.87 -30.43 1.26
C GLY A 474 0.75 -31.50 0.17
N ILE A 475 1.84 -32.23 -0.06
CA ILE A 475 1.89 -33.34 -1.03
C ILE A 475 0.92 -34.45 -0.65
N LEU A 476 0.92 -34.89 0.61
CA LEU A 476 0.00 -35.92 1.11
C LEU A 476 -1.46 -35.49 0.94
N SER A 477 -1.78 -34.22 1.20
CA SER A 477 -3.13 -33.69 1.01
C SER A 477 -3.58 -33.78 -0.45
N LEU A 478 -2.69 -33.44 -1.40
CA LEU A 478 -2.98 -33.56 -2.83
C LEU A 478 -3.17 -35.03 -3.27
N ILE A 479 -2.39 -35.95 -2.71
CA ILE A 479 -2.54 -37.40 -2.97
C ILE A 479 -3.90 -37.89 -2.48
N ILE A 480 -4.28 -37.55 -1.24
CA ILE A 480 -5.57 -37.94 -0.65
C ILE A 480 -6.75 -37.36 -1.45
N ILE A 481 -6.66 -36.10 -1.88
CA ILE A 481 -7.68 -35.46 -2.73
C ILE A 481 -7.80 -36.22 -4.05
N SER A 482 -6.68 -36.53 -4.71
CA SER A 482 -6.66 -37.22 -6.00
C SER A 482 -7.26 -38.63 -5.90
N LEU A 483 -6.89 -39.39 -4.86
CA LEU A 483 -7.43 -40.72 -4.61
C LEU A 483 -8.95 -40.67 -4.35
N THR A 484 -9.41 -39.69 -3.57
CA THR A 484 -10.84 -39.49 -3.29
C THR A 484 -11.61 -39.15 -4.57
N ILE A 485 -11.06 -38.31 -5.45
CA ILE A 485 -11.65 -37.98 -6.76
C ILE A 485 -11.75 -39.24 -7.63
N ILE A 486 -10.72 -40.09 -7.68
CA ILE A 486 -10.75 -41.36 -8.44
C ILE A 486 -11.88 -42.27 -7.93
N ILE A 487 -12.04 -42.39 -6.61
CA ILE A 487 -13.14 -43.16 -6.01
C ILE A 487 -14.50 -42.57 -6.41
N PHE A 488 -14.67 -41.24 -6.38
CA PHE A 488 -15.92 -40.59 -6.80
C PHE A 488 -16.21 -40.76 -8.29
N ILE A 489 -15.19 -40.74 -9.15
CA ILE A 489 -15.35 -41.05 -10.58
C ILE A 489 -15.80 -42.51 -10.76
N TYR A 490 -15.20 -43.45 -10.04
CA TYR A 490 -15.62 -44.84 -10.06
C TYR A 490 -17.08 -45.03 -9.61
N ILE A 491 -17.49 -44.36 -8.52
CA ILE A 491 -18.88 -44.37 -8.03
C ILE A 491 -19.85 -43.84 -9.10
N ASN A 492 -19.50 -42.75 -9.78
CA ASN A 492 -20.28 -42.21 -10.90
C ASN A 492 -20.46 -43.23 -12.04
N ILE A 493 -19.38 -43.91 -12.44
CA ILE A 493 -19.40 -44.94 -13.50
C ILE A 493 -20.29 -46.11 -13.09
N MET A 494 -20.14 -46.61 -11.85
CA MET A 494 -20.94 -47.73 -11.35
C MET A 494 -22.43 -47.36 -11.21
N THR A 495 -22.73 -46.16 -10.71
CA THR A 495 -24.10 -45.64 -10.62
C THR A 495 -24.77 -45.54 -11.99
N TYR A 496 -24.00 -45.14 -13.01
CA TYR A 496 -24.48 -45.13 -14.39
C TYR A 496 -24.70 -46.55 -14.94
N LYS A 497 -23.77 -47.48 -14.68
CA LYS A 497 -23.86 -48.88 -15.13
C LYS A 497 -25.09 -49.58 -14.55
N PHE A 498 -25.40 -49.36 -13.28
CA PHE A 498 -26.53 -49.99 -12.58
C PHE A 498 -27.81 -49.13 -12.56
N LYS A 499 -27.94 -48.15 -13.47
CA LYS A 499 -29.06 -47.19 -13.49
C LYS A 499 -30.46 -47.82 -13.57
N GLU A 500 -30.57 -49.01 -14.15
CA GLU A 500 -31.84 -49.75 -14.28
C GLU A 500 -32.17 -50.62 -13.05
N HIS A 501 -31.25 -50.80 -12.12
CA HIS A 501 -31.49 -51.62 -10.93
C HIS A 501 -32.63 -51.00 -10.08
N PRO A 502 -33.62 -51.79 -9.60
CA PRO A 502 -34.81 -51.27 -8.92
C PRO A 502 -34.51 -50.29 -7.79
N TYR A 503 -33.55 -50.60 -6.92
CA TYR A 503 -33.18 -49.74 -5.80
C TYR A 503 -32.54 -48.41 -6.22
N ILE A 504 -31.73 -48.41 -7.29
CA ILE A 504 -31.02 -47.19 -7.75
C ILE A 504 -31.96 -46.32 -8.57
N LYS A 505 -32.82 -46.94 -9.39
CA LYS A 505 -33.79 -46.26 -10.26
C LYS A 505 -34.74 -45.34 -9.47
N VAL A 506 -35.09 -45.71 -8.24
CA VAL A 506 -35.94 -44.92 -7.33
C VAL A 506 -35.26 -43.60 -6.94
N ILE A 507 -33.96 -43.63 -6.66
CA ILE A 507 -33.19 -42.47 -6.16
C ILE A 507 -32.78 -41.53 -7.31
N SER A 508 -32.99 -41.93 -8.57
CA SER A 508 -32.62 -41.15 -9.77
C SER A 508 -31.10 -41.07 -9.97
N PRO A 509 -30.50 -42.06 -10.68
CA PRO A 509 -29.05 -42.15 -10.87
C PRO A 509 -28.43 -40.87 -11.42
N ILE A 510 -29.14 -40.13 -12.28
CA ILE A 510 -28.67 -38.85 -12.86
C ILE A 510 -28.42 -37.79 -11.78
N PHE A 511 -29.33 -37.65 -10.81
CA PHE A 511 -29.16 -36.66 -9.74
C PHE A 511 -28.07 -37.09 -8.77
N CYS A 512 -27.94 -38.38 -8.45
CA CYS A 512 -26.81 -38.90 -7.69
C CYS A 512 -25.48 -38.56 -8.37
N ASN A 513 -25.37 -38.74 -9.68
CA ASN A 513 -24.15 -38.41 -10.40
C ASN A 513 -23.82 -36.90 -10.37
N LEU A 514 -24.84 -36.03 -10.45
CA LEU A 514 -24.65 -34.58 -10.29
C LEU A 514 -24.15 -34.23 -8.88
N ILE A 515 -24.67 -34.88 -7.83
CA ILE A 515 -24.21 -34.67 -6.44
C ILE A 515 -22.74 -35.06 -6.32
N VAL A 516 -22.36 -36.24 -6.81
CA VAL A 516 -20.97 -36.71 -6.75
C VAL A 516 -20.05 -35.79 -7.57
N LEU A 517 -20.50 -35.30 -8.73
CA LEU A 517 -19.76 -34.29 -9.51
C LEU A 517 -19.57 -32.98 -8.71
N GLY A 518 -20.62 -32.52 -8.02
CA GLY A 518 -20.52 -31.37 -7.12
C GLY A 518 -19.51 -31.58 -5.99
N CYS A 519 -19.46 -32.78 -5.40
CA CYS A 519 -18.45 -33.15 -4.41
C CYS A 519 -17.02 -33.12 -4.99
N ILE A 520 -16.82 -33.62 -6.22
CA ILE A 520 -15.52 -33.55 -6.90
C ILE A 520 -15.08 -32.09 -7.07
N ILE A 521 -15.97 -31.22 -7.57
CA ILE A 521 -15.66 -29.79 -7.75
C ILE A 521 -15.34 -29.13 -6.40
N ASN A 522 -16.06 -29.50 -5.33
CA ASN A 522 -15.79 -29.00 -3.99
C ASN A 522 -14.47 -29.50 -3.39
N LEU A 523 -13.92 -30.63 -3.83
CA LEU A 523 -12.57 -31.05 -3.45
C LEU A 523 -11.50 -30.24 -4.20
N ILE A 524 -11.72 -29.98 -5.49
CA ILE A 524 -10.83 -29.16 -6.34
C ILE A 524 -10.68 -27.74 -5.78
N LYS A 525 -11.70 -27.20 -5.09
CA LYS A 525 -11.65 -25.86 -4.49
C LYS A 525 -10.50 -25.65 -3.50
N ILE A 526 -9.98 -26.72 -2.88
CA ILE A 526 -8.85 -26.66 -1.94
C ILE A 526 -7.58 -26.11 -2.63
N ILE A 527 -7.47 -26.27 -3.95
CA ILE A 527 -6.37 -25.73 -4.77
C ILE A 527 -6.25 -24.20 -4.63
N LYS A 528 -7.30 -23.51 -4.15
CA LYS A 528 -7.31 -22.06 -3.93
C LYS A 528 -6.22 -21.56 -2.99
N TYR A 529 -5.80 -22.39 -2.03
CA TYR A 529 -4.83 -22.03 -1.00
C TYR A 529 -3.37 -22.29 -1.40
N PHE A 530 -3.14 -22.99 -2.51
CA PHE A 530 -1.80 -23.27 -3.01
C PHE A 530 -1.33 -22.19 -4.00
N PRO A 531 -0.02 -21.93 -4.11
CA PRO A 531 0.53 -21.09 -5.18
C PRO A 531 0.40 -21.77 -6.56
N PRO A 532 0.54 -21.03 -7.68
CA PRO A 532 0.65 -19.57 -7.76
C PRO A 532 -0.67 -18.87 -7.45
N PHE A 533 -0.57 -17.68 -6.86
CA PHE A 533 -1.71 -16.82 -6.55
C PHE A 533 -1.97 -15.87 -7.71
N SER A 534 -3.23 -15.69 -8.09
CA SER A 534 -3.61 -14.70 -9.09
C SER A 534 -5.05 -14.28 -8.92
N ILE A 535 -5.37 -13.06 -9.34
CA ILE A 535 -6.75 -12.55 -9.31
C ILE A 535 -7.67 -13.43 -10.16
N GLY A 536 -7.20 -13.90 -11.32
CA GLY A 536 -7.94 -14.82 -12.18
C GLY A 536 -8.27 -16.14 -11.49
N LYS A 537 -7.35 -16.67 -10.68
CA LYS A 537 -7.58 -17.89 -9.89
C LYS A 537 -8.73 -17.72 -8.89
N ILE A 538 -8.80 -16.60 -8.16
CA ILE A 538 -9.91 -16.32 -7.24
C ILE A 538 -11.25 -16.28 -8.00
N LYS A 539 -11.28 -15.57 -9.13
CA LYS A 539 -12.47 -15.42 -9.97
C LYS A 539 -13.02 -16.77 -10.45
N VAL A 540 -12.14 -17.65 -10.95
CA VAL A 540 -12.53 -19.01 -11.39
C VAL A 540 -13.03 -19.84 -10.21
N ILE A 541 -12.35 -19.78 -9.07
CA ILE A 541 -12.70 -20.58 -7.89
C ILE A 541 -14.04 -20.15 -7.31
N LEU A 542 -14.38 -18.86 -7.33
CA LEU A 542 -15.70 -18.37 -6.92
C LEU A 542 -16.84 -19.00 -7.75
N ILE A 543 -16.63 -19.12 -9.08
CA ILE A 543 -17.58 -19.76 -9.98
C ILE A 543 -17.65 -21.27 -9.71
N LEU A 544 -16.50 -21.94 -9.59
CA LEU A 544 -16.44 -23.37 -9.29
C LEU A 544 -17.09 -23.72 -7.95
N GLU A 545 -16.88 -22.91 -6.92
CA GLU A 545 -17.51 -23.07 -5.61
C GLU A 545 -19.03 -22.97 -5.69
N THR A 546 -19.52 -22.05 -6.52
CA THR A 546 -20.95 -21.88 -6.78
C THR A 546 -21.51 -23.09 -7.53
N ILE A 547 -20.84 -23.56 -8.58
CA ILE A 547 -21.25 -24.75 -9.34
C ILE A 547 -21.25 -25.98 -8.44
N GLY A 548 -20.16 -26.22 -7.71
CA GLY A 548 -19.99 -27.38 -6.83
C GLY A 548 -21.06 -27.43 -5.74
N THR A 549 -21.28 -26.31 -5.04
CA THR A 549 -22.32 -26.20 -4.00
C THR A 549 -23.72 -26.44 -4.58
N ASN A 550 -24.08 -25.77 -5.68
CA ASN A 550 -25.41 -25.93 -6.25
C ASN A 550 -25.64 -27.33 -6.86
N LEU A 551 -24.61 -27.98 -7.41
CA LEU A 551 -24.67 -29.37 -7.89
C LEU A 551 -24.85 -30.42 -6.78
N ILE A 552 -24.55 -30.08 -5.52
CA ILE A 552 -24.86 -30.96 -4.38
C ILE A 552 -26.31 -30.72 -3.93
N TYR A 553 -26.63 -29.50 -3.55
CA TYR A 553 -27.86 -29.24 -2.80
C TYR A 553 -29.13 -29.23 -3.67
N ILE A 554 -29.07 -28.71 -4.89
CA ILE A 554 -30.26 -28.64 -5.76
C ILE A 554 -30.67 -30.03 -6.27
N PRO A 555 -29.76 -30.90 -6.76
CA PRO A 555 -30.09 -32.27 -7.09
C PRO A 555 -30.58 -33.08 -5.88
N MET A 556 -30.02 -32.85 -4.68
CA MET A 556 -30.49 -33.50 -3.46
C MET A 556 -31.96 -33.15 -3.15
N PHE A 557 -32.35 -31.89 -3.33
CA PHE A 557 -33.76 -31.48 -3.25
C PHE A 557 -34.63 -32.19 -4.29
N ALA A 558 -34.16 -32.26 -5.54
CA ALA A 558 -34.84 -32.95 -6.62
C ALA A 558 -35.11 -34.44 -6.31
N VAL A 559 -34.12 -35.13 -5.74
CA VAL A 559 -34.25 -36.53 -5.28
C VAL A 559 -35.27 -36.63 -4.15
N ALA A 560 -35.17 -35.79 -3.12
CA ALA A 560 -36.11 -35.78 -1.99
C ALA A 560 -37.55 -35.53 -2.46
N TYR A 561 -37.76 -34.56 -3.35
CA TYR A 561 -39.07 -34.27 -3.93
C TYR A 561 -39.61 -35.43 -4.77
N ARG A 562 -38.76 -36.11 -5.55
CA ARG A 562 -39.15 -37.28 -6.33
C ARG A 562 -39.59 -38.44 -5.44
N ILE A 563 -38.79 -38.78 -4.42
CA ILE A 563 -39.10 -39.83 -3.45
C ILE A 563 -40.44 -39.51 -2.75
N PHE A 564 -40.60 -38.28 -2.27
CA PHE A 564 -41.85 -37.81 -1.67
C PHE A 564 -43.07 -38.03 -2.58
N ARG A 565 -42.96 -37.69 -3.88
CA ARG A 565 -44.08 -37.88 -4.82
C ARG A 565 -44.44 -39.35 -4.99
N ILE A 566 -43.44 -40.25 -5.08
CA ILE A 566 -43.65 -41.71 -5.22
C ILE A 566 -44.46 -42.25 -4.04
N TYR A 567 -44.14 -41.85 -2.81
CA TYR A 567 -44.85 -42.32 -1.61
C TYR A 567 -46.30 -41.79 -1.50
N LYS A 568 -46.59 -40.60 -2.06
CA LYS A 568 -47.92 -39.98 -1.95
C LYS A 568 -48.93 -40.54 -2.94
N THR A 569 -48.53 -40.87 -4.16
CA THR A 569 -49.45 -41.42 -5.18
C THR A 569 -49.68 -42.92 -4.95
N LYS A 570 -50.75 -43.28 -4.25
CA LYS A 570 -51.19 -44.69 -4.09
C LYS A 570 -51.74 -45.32 -5.38
N THR A 571 -51.90 -44.56 -6.45
CA THR A 571 -52.37 -45.07 -7.75
C THR A 571 -51.20 -45.27 -8.70
N LEU A 572 -51.09 -46.52 -9.16
CA LEU A 572 -50.06 -47.06 -10.04
C LEU A 572 -50.30 -46.57 -11.48
N MET A 573 -50.22 -45.26 -11.70
CA MET A 573 -50.11 -44.64 -13.03
C MET A 573 -49.48 -43.25 -12.85
N SER A 574 -48.15 -43.25 -12.70
CA SER A 574 -47.32 -42.04 -12.68
C SER A 574 -47.20 -41.46 -14.09
N PHE A 575 -48.29 -40.89 -14.63
CA PHE A 575 -48.17 -40.02 -15.79
C PHE A 575 -47.34 -38.77 -15.40
N ALA A 576 -46.05 -38.88 -15.71
CA ALA A 576 -45.08 -37.86 -16.09
C ALA A 576 -44.85 -36.66 -15.14
N LEU A 577 -44.00 -36.81 -14.11
CA LEU A 577 -42.83 -35.91 -14.12
C LEU A 577 -41.76 -36.70 -14.85
N ASN A 578 -41.56 -36.37 -16.12
CA ASN A 578 -40.41 -36.88 -16.83
C ASN A 578 -39.16 -36.35 -16.11
N ASN A 579 -38.21 -37.23 -15.75
CA ASN A 579 -36.92 -36.84 -15.15
C ASN A 579 -36.26 -35.70 -15.94
N LYS A 580 -36.54 -35.63 -17.25
CA LYS A 580 -36.15 -34.53 -18.14
C LYS A 580 -36.60 -33.15 -17.64
N HIS A 581 -37.86 -32.97 -17.23
CA HIS A 581 -38.36 -31.66 -16.77
C HIS A 581 -37.75 -31.25 -15.43
N LEU A 582 -37.60 -32.21 -14.50
CA LEU A 582 -36.97 -31.94 -13.22
C LEU A 582 -35.49 -31.59 -13.40
N LEU A 583 -34.79 -32.30 -14.29
CA LEU A 583 -33.40 -32.00 -14.65
C LEU A 583 -33.27 -30.61 -15.29
N ILE A 584 -34.18 -30.23 -16.20
CA ILE A 584 -34.21 -28.88 -16.77
C ILE A 584 -34.38 -27.84 -15.67
N GLY A 585 -35.31 -28.04 -14.73
CA GLY A 585 -35.51 -27.14 -13.60
C GLY A 585 -34.26 -27.00 -12.72
N VAL A 586 -33.61 -28.12 -12.38
CA VAL A 586 -32.33 -28.14 -11.64
C VAL A 586 -31.27 -27.33 -12.37
N LEU A 587 -31.08 -27.57 -13.67
CA LEU A 587 -30.09 -26.87 -14.48
C LEU A 587 -30.39 -25.36 -14.59
N VAL A 588 -31.66 -24.97 -14.73
CA VAL A 588 -32.06 -23.56 -14.78
C VAL A 588 -31.71 -22.84 -13.48
N ILE A 589 -32.02 -23.43 -12.32
CA ILE A 589 -31.72 -22.81 -11.02
C ILE A 589 -30.20 -22.70 -10.82
N ILE A 590 -29.43 -23.74 -11.15
CA ILE A 590 -27.96 -23.68 -11.11
C ILE A 590 -27.43 -22.54 -12.00
N ASN A 591 -27.94 -22.42 -13.23
CA ASN A 591 -27.51 -21.36 -14.16
C ASN A 591 -27.79 -19.96 -13.63
N ILE A 592 -28.94 -19.72 -12.99
CA ILE A 592 -29.26 -18.42 -12.36
C ILE A 592 -28.20 -18.07 -11.31
N ALA A 593 -27.84 -19.01 -10.43
CA ALA A 593 -26.82 -18.79 -9.41
C ALA A 593 -25.42 -18.53 -10.00
N VAL A 594 -25.08 -19.23 -11.09
CA VAL A 594 -23.82 -19.02 -11.81
C VAL A 594 -23.79 -17.64 -12.47
N ILE A 595 -24.86 -17.24 -13.18
CA ILE A 595 -24.96 -15.93 -13.82
C ILE A 595 -24.78 -14.81 -12.78
N TYR A 596 -25.44 -14.92 -11.62
CA TYR A 596 -25.27 -13.97 -10.52
C TYR A 596 -23.78 -13.81 -10.10
N ARG A 597 -23.06 -14.91 -9.96
CA ARG A 597 -21.63 -14.89 -9.58
C ARG A 597 -20.72 -14.41 -10.71
N VAL A 598 -21.08 -14.70 -11.96
CA VAL A 598 -20.39 -14.16 -13.13
C VAL A 598 -20.52 -12.64 -13.19
N ILE A 599 -21.69 -12.08 -12.89
CA ILE A 599 -21.88 -10.62 -12.79
C ILE A 599 -20.90 -10.04 -11.75
N ILE A 600 -20.84 -10.61 -10.54
CA ILE A 600 -19.90 -10.18 -9.49
C ILE A 600 -18.45 -10.21 -9.98
N VAL A 601 -18.05 -11.27 -10.71
CA VAL A 601 -16.68 -11.41 -11.27
C VAL A 601 -16.29 -10.27 -12.21
N PHE A 602 -17.27 -9.66 -12.89
CA PHE A 602 -17.06 -8.55 -13.81
C PHE A 602 -17.28 -7.17 -13.19
N THR A 603 -18.08 -7.05 -12.13
CA THR A 603 -18.39 -5.75 -11.50
C THR A 603 -17.48 -5.41 -10.32
N GLU A 604 -16.98 -6.42 -9.59
CA GLU A 604 -16.24 -6.19 -8.35
C GLU A 604 -14.72 -6.33 -8.54
N ARG A 605 -13.96 -5.60 -7.70
CA ARG A 605 -12.50 -5.75 -7.59
C ARG A 605 -12.18 -6.94 -6.69
N PHE A 606 -11.32 -7.83 -7.19
CA PHE A 606 -10.84 -9.02 -6.48
C PHE A 606 -9.40 -8.79 -6.00
N TYR A 607 -9.09 -9.33 -4.83
CA TYR A 607 -7.77 -9.22 -4.20
C TYR A 607 -7.55 -10.39 -3.24
N TYR A 608 -6.30 -10.66 -2.86
CA TYR A 608 -6.03 -11.54 -1.73
C TYR A 608 -5.93 -10.69 -0.46
N LEU A 609 -6.64 -11.11 0.58
CA LEU A 609 -6.46 -10.61 1.93
C LEU A 609 -5.48 -11.53 2.66
N SER A 610 -4.42 -10.96 3.21
CA SER A 610 -3.47 -11.69 4.03
C SER A 610 -3.95 -11.71 5.48
N VAL A 611 -4.47 -12.85 5.93
CA VAL A 611 -4.83 -13.05 7.34
C VAL A 611 -3.55 -13.38 8.10
N GLY A 612 -3.17 -12.53 9.05
CA GLY A 612 -1.89 -12.57 9.75
C GLY A 612 -1.20 -11.21 9.70
N SER A 613 0.12 -11.18 9.91
CA SER A 613 0.92 -9.95 9.81
C SER A 613 2.40 -10.29 9.63
N VAL A 614 3.27 -9.29 9.55
CA VAL A 614 4.72 -9.53 9.71
C VAL A 614 5.07 -10.23 11.03
N ASN A 615 4.28 -10.10 12.09
CA ASN A 615 4.57 -10.74 13.38
C ASN A 615 4.05 -12.18 13.48
N ILE A 616 3.05 -12.55 12.68
CA ILE A 616 2.32 -13.82 12.78
C ILE A 616 2.16 -14.40 11.40
N SER A 617 2.47 -15.69 11.26
CA SER A 617 2.43 -16.38 9.99
C SER A 617 1.11 -16.20 9.24
N ARG A 618 1.21 -16.02 7.92
CA ARG A 618 0.11 -15.51 7.09
C ARG A 618 -0.59 -16.62 6.31
N ILE A 619 -1.87 -16.41 6.04
CA ILE A 619 -2.70 -17.25 5.16
C ILE A 619 -3.37 -16.35 4.12
N PRO A 620 -3.28 -16.68 2.82
CA PRO A 620 -3.92 -15.90 1.78
C PRO A 620 -5.40 -16.31 1.63
N VAL A 621 -6.30 -15.32 1.68
CA VAL A 621 -7.74 -15.52 1.52
C VAL A 621 -8.23 -14.68 0.34
N GLY A 622 -8.74 -15.34 -0.70
CA GLY A 622 -9.33 -14.64 -1.84
C GLY A 622 -10.59 -13.89 -1.44
N ASN A 623 -10.66 -12.61 -1.77
CA ASN A 623 -11.73 -11.72 -1.36
C ASN A 623 -12.09 -10.73 -2.49
N TYR A 624 -13.21 -10.03 -2.37
CA TYR A 624 -13.69 -9.03 -3.32
C TYR A 624 -14.50 -7.93 -2.64
N THR A 625 -14.61 -6.78 -3.30
CA THR A 625 -15.35 -5.63 -2.77
C THR A 625 -16.81 -6.00 -2.47
N ASN A 626 -17.35 -5.51 -1.34
CA ASN A 626 -18.72 -5.81 -0.88
C ASN A 626 -19.04 -7.30 -0.65
N ILE A 627 -18.03 -8.15 -0.42
CA ILE A 627 -18.20 -9.60 -0.20
C ILE A 627 -19.32 -9.94 0.79
N ASN A 628 -19.43 -9.19 1.90
CA ASN A 628 -20.41 -9.45 2.96
C ASN A 628 -21.84 -9.29 2.41
N THR A 629 -22.10 -8.23 1.67
CA THR A 629 -23.41 -7.94 1.08
C THR A 629 -23.79 -9.03 0.06
N TYR A 630 -22.89 -9.36 -0.86
CA TYR A 630 -23.17 -10.36 -1.90
C TYR A 630 -23.26 -11.79 -1.36
N ASN A 631 -22.47 -12.12 -0.34
CA ASN A 631 -22.58 -13.40 0.35
C ASN A 631 -23.86 -13.50 1.16
N ASN A 632 -24.33 -12.42 1.79
CA ASN A 632 -25.63 -12.41 2.47
C ASN A 632 -26.77 -12.69 1.48
N TYR A 633 -26.77 -12.06 0.29
CA TYR A 633 -27.77 -12.37 -0.74
C TYR A 633 -27.69 -13.82 -1.21
N TYR A 634 -26.47 -14.34 -1.40
CA TYR A 634 -26.27 -15.73 -1.77
C TYR A 634 -26.73 -16.71 -0.68
N GLN A 635 -26.49 -16.38 0.59
CA GLN A 635 -26.97 -17.14 1.74
C GLN A 635 -28.50 -17.10 1.84
N ILE A 636 -29.15 -15.95 1.64
CA ILE A 636 -30.62 -15.85 1.62
C ILE A 636 -31.21 -16.74 0.51
N TYR A 637 -30.62 -16.69 -0.69
CA TYR A 637 -30.99 -17.58 -1.80
C TYR A 637 -30.88 -19.06 -1.39
N PHE A 638 -29.75 -19.43 -0.79
CA PHE A 638 -29.48 -20.81 -0.40
C PHE A 638 -30.40 -21.29 0.73
N THR A 639 -30.57 -20.47 1.77
CA THR A 639 -31.52 -20.72 2.87
C THR A 639 -32.93 -20.85 2.32
N THR A 640 -33.36 -20.03 1.37
CA THR A 640 -34.70 -20.16 0.75
C THR A 640 -34.88 -21.52 0.07
N ILE A 641 -33.87 -22.01 -0.67
CA ILE A 641 -33.89 -23.35 -1.26
C ILE A 641 -34.02 -24.42 -0.18
N VAL A 642 -33.16 -24.35 0.85
CA VAL A 642 -33.16 -25.32 1.96
C VAL A 642 -34.49 -25.28 2.71
N SER A 643 -34.98 -24.11 3.12
CA SER A 643 -36.27 -23.93 3.81
C SER A 643 -37.44 -24.46 3.00
N MET A 644 -37.47 -24.26 1.67
CA MET A 644 -38.50 -24.84 0.79
C MET A 644 -38.47 -26.37 0.80
N THR A 645 -37.29 -27.00 0.94
CA THR A 645 -37.18 -28.45 1.10
C THR A 645 -37.81 -28.93 2.41
N PHE A 646 -37.52 -28.22 3.50
CA PHE A 646 -37.95 -28.59 4.85
C PHE A 646 -39.41 -28.27 5.12
N LEU A 647 -39.93 -27.11 4.70
CA LEU A 647 -41.33 -26.71 4.90
C LEU A 647 -42.28 -27.75 4.26
N LYS A 648 -41.92 -28.26 3.08
CA LYS A 648 -42.69 -29.27 2.38
C LYS A 648 -42.68 -30.63 3.08
N TYR A 649 -41.59 -30.95 3.78
CA TYR A 649 -41.47 -32.18 4.57
C TYR A 649 -42.18 -32.04 5.94
N TYR A 650 -42.03 -30.87 6.58
CA TYR A 650 -42.60 -30.52 7.90
C TYR A 650 -44.14 -30.51 7.89
N ILE A 651 -44.76 -29.95 6.85
CA ILE A 651 -46.24 -29.88 6.75
C ILE A 651 -46.91 -31.26 6.72
N TYR A 652 -46.18 -32.34 6.43
CA TYR A 652 -46.80 -33.63 6.08
C TYR A 652 -46.44 -34.83 6.95
N ASN A 653 -45.45 -34.75 7.84
CA ASN A 653 -45.00 -35.95 8.58
C ASN A 653 -44.66 -35.64 10.05
N THR A 654 -45.69 -35.57 10.90
CA THR A 654 -45.57 -35.28 12.34
C THR A 654 -44.78 -36.34 13.14
N LYS A 655 -44.59 -37.55 12.60
CA LYS A 655 -43.93 -38.66 13.30
C LYS A 655 -42.39 -38.63 13.28
N TYR A 656 -41.77 -37.86 12.40
CA TYR A 656 -40.30 -37.82 12.20
C TYR A 656 -39.68 -36.44 12.47
N ILE A 657 -40.39 -35.57 13.20
CA ILE A 657 -40.01 -34.18 13.48
C ILE A 657 -38.61 -34.09 14.11
N LEU A 658 -38.27 -34.97 15.06
CA LEU A 658 -36.97 -34.92 15.75
C LEU A 658 -35.78 -35.23 14.81
N LEU A 659 -35.93 -36.19 13.90
CA LEU A 659 -34.87 -36.57 12.96
C LEU A 659 -34.61 -35.47 11.92
N LEU A 660 -35.68 -34.82 11.43
CA LEU A 660 -35.56 -33.68 10.51
C LEU A 660 -34.95 -32.46 11.18
N ILE A 661 -35.32 -32.17 12.43
CA ILE A 661 -34.72 -31.08 13.19
C ILE A 661 -33.23 -31.36 13.40
N TYR A 662 -32.85 -32.62 13.64
CA TYR A 662 -31.45 -33.01 13.75
C TYR A 662 -30.68 -32.87 12.43
N ILE A 663 -31.27 -33.28 11.30
CA ILE A 663 -30.68 -33.10 9.96
C ILE A 663 -30.63 -31.61 9.58
N TYR A 664 -31.65 -30.83 9.96
CA TYR A 664 -31.68 -29.38 9.77
C TYR A 664 -30.59 -28.70 10.59
N LEU A 665 -30.47 -29.03 11.88
CA LEU A 665 -29.38 -28.54 12.73
C LEU A 665 -28.01 -28.94 12.20
N PHE A 666 -27.85 -30.16 11.70
CA PHE A 666 -26.60 -30.64 11.12
C PHE A 666 -26.24 -29.91 9.82
N ILE A 667 -27.20 -29.75 8.90
CA ILE A 667 -26.99 -29.02 7.65
C ILE A 667 -26.77 -27.53 7.92
N TYR A 668 -27.54 -26.94 8.85
CA TYR A 668 -27.40 -25.55 9.26
C TYR A 668 -26.06 -25.29 9.95
N LEU A 669 -25.60 -26.18 10.85
CA LEU A 669 -24.25 -26.13 11.41
C LEU A 669 -23.19 -26.24 10.30
N PHE A 670 -23.38 -27.12 9.32
CA PHE A 670 -22.44 -27.31 8.21
C PHE A 670 -22.41 -26.15 7.21
N ILE A 671 -23.47 -25.33 7.15
CA ILE A 671 -23.51 -24.10 6.35
C ILE A 671 -22.91 -22.92 7.12
N LEU A 672 -22.96 -22.95 8.46
CA LEU A 672 -22.40 -21.92 9.35
C LEU A 672 -20.89 -22.07 9.58
N ILE A 673 -20.36 -23.28 9.44
CA ILE A 673 -18.93 -23.60 9.43
C ILE A 673 -18.40 -23.44 8.01
#